data_AF-A0A1M6Y7H5-F1
#
_entry.id   AF-A0A1M6Y7H5-F1
#
_cell.length_a   1.000
_cell.length_b   1.000
_cell.length_c   1.000
_cell.angle_alpha   90.00
_cell.angle_beta   90.00
_cell.angle_gamma   90.00
#
_symmetry.space_group_name_H-M   'P 1'
#
loop_
_entity.id
_entity.type
_entity.pdbx_description
1 polymer ?
#
loop_
_entity_poly.entity_id
_entity_poly.type
_entity_poly.pdbx_seq_one_letter_code
_entity_poly.pdbx_strand_id
1 'polypeptide(L)'
;MHLKKSTGVIASTLAALSASAAFAATTPYDLIRPTWPLSWDAKVFENFDTTVTKKIGVLNIPATPASFKAGAMMPDTLDQAYFDAINTKISPIRVNQAGYLKSDTERQFYFVGSKATEFEIVDADGKSLSTKITGTFTATETATKSDWTIIAGTDAATNDLKRYKVEITGPEGNIFVGKIPQNVPTEKRLRIKVGDEVSSTFIVSDDVYTMAKDATLKFFGIQRSGNSESWFHGPSHTKDGGGAITTAGDTTSSFDASRAGSLAGGWYDCGDHLKESQTMAYAFMTLAVMHATNPGKDVDHYDYNQGEFVKTDGVPDVLREAKHGADFFLKAYEFAKGVVDDMPVSVGSFGSDHGWWGRPEAQDYVNAKHRGGPTERTVRLGELGSNISSDIAAGLAILSKDYAKYDKKFADSCLVVAEKMYAFAKDLAQGKTFKNNKAFFDTPAYNNNHEYLDDLALASVALLYATGKKDYADDMIRTTELFKGQRIIDGAGFFGGGWFAADASGMLKNPKNTNWANAHSFALYALYKLILADKTKATSEYGLTEDERLAAIEDCLADMIANLGDVSGTGTGSIVLPKGDISWTQNTVSYNPTWYTMFTDQKWNFNHYQAGNIFEVLAYADVAADIEKQGVTLPAMASTGLKASEMRQLGINQLNYMLGVNPWDVSFVYGIGDKNDAHPHHRASNPEGKNTPGFNYKYNCPVGALFGGTVPGDSSSLVPENETSWKDWEKSETCLYSSATLLSALTFVSNGGNDYYEKKCDNCKTTETSPFSNEVYATAYHYFWTDSTDYFSINFYNETLEDADSVVAYIYFDATEEDVDACGAMFLVDICRAYDMDMGGFDKPCSDAITTMTKNMSTPKKVDDTYNKDKKTYTWEQAISIGTIGLGGRLRLDIGISSGTKVDGKCEVLLTPSKVKVTDSWSFTAHSETKDAPAYDGAPEWDKDQGDIQQAPQDPYIVIRSKGKLLWGYGPGNTTSDRVGFVAPKTTIAKARMQVNKSKLYVLASAQGSKTVKIFDMLGNQLMAQDFYGTRAEVNLAKLPHRGALIARVVQNGKTLATQSIKVK
;
A
#
# COMPACT_ATOMS: atom_id res chain seq x y z
N MET A 1 -19.15 -20.03 -68.64
CA MET A 1 -20.58 -19.65 -68.79
C MET A 1 -20.82 -18.40 -67.94
N HIS A 2 -21.65 -17.50 -68.45
CA HIS A 2 -21.70 -16.06 -68.18
C HIS A 2 -22.36 -15.59 -66.86
N LEU A 3 -21.91 -14.39 -66.40
CA LEU A 3 -22.67 -13.25 -65.80
C LEU A 3 -23.34 -13.46 -64.42
N LYS A 4 -23.60 -12.47 -63.55
CA LYS A 4 -23.16 -11.09 -63.20
C LYS A 4 -24.17 -10.62 -62.12
N LYS A 5 -23.70 -9.83 -61.13
CA LYS A 5 -24.41 -8.79 -60.36
C LYS A 5 -25.58 -9.18 -59.41
N SER A 6 -25.42 -8.85 -58.11
CA SER A 6 -26.02 -7.63 -57.54
C SER A 6 -25.38 -7.23 -56.20
N THR A 7 -25.13 -5.94 -56.07
CA THR A 7 -24.57 -5.14 -54.97
C THR A 7 -25.60 -4.73 -53.90
N GLY A 8 -25.12 -4.46 -52.69
CA GLY A 8 -25.68 -3.51 -51.71
C GLY A 8 -26.10 -4.13 -50.37
N VAL A 9 -25.93 -3.54 -49.18
CA VAL A 9 -25.32 -2.28 -48.69
C VAL A 9 -25.02 -2.50 -47.19
N ILE A 10 -23.85 -2.00 -46.78
CA ILE A 10 -23.39 -1.47 -45.48
C ILE A 10 -24.43 -1.39 -44.34
N ALA A 11 -24.10 -1.95 -43.17
CA ALA A 11 -24.27 -1.29 -41.86
C ALA A 11 -23.40 -1.95 -40.78
N SER A 12 -22.46 -1.13 -40.31
CA SER A 12 -21.59 -1.24 -39.15
C SER A 12 -22.29 -1.53 -37.81
N THR A 13 -21.66 -2.34 -36.96
CA THR A 13 -21.44 -2.01 -35.54
C THR A 13 -20.23 -2.79 -35.04
N LEU A 14 -19.11 -2.06 -34.93
CA LEU A 14 -17.92 -2.45 -34.18
C LEU A 14 -18.32 -2.74 -32.73
N ALA A 15 -17.91 -3.89 -32.22
CA ALA A 15 -17.76 -4.10 -30.79
C ALA A 15 -16.57 -3.27 -30.31
N ALA A 16 -16.84 -2.01 -29.93
CA ALA A 16 -15.91 -1.20 -29.16
C ALA A 16 -15.93 -1.71 -27.71
N LEU A 17 -15.10 -2.72 -27.42
CA LEU A 17 -14.61 -2.94 -26.06
C LEU A 17 -13.62 -1.83 -25.77
N SER A 18 -14.10 -0.70 -25.24
CA SER A 18 -13.25 0.32 -24.67
C SER A 18 -12.55 -0.29 -23.45
N ALA A 19 -11.29 -0.69 -23.63
CA ALA A 19 -10.38 -0.95 -22.54
C ALA A 19 -10.15 0.39 -21.81
N SER A 20 -10.98 0.68 -20.82
CA SER A 20 -10.79 1.82 -19.94
C SER A 20 -9.51 1.63 -19.16
N ALA A 21 -8.54 2.52 -19.40
CA ALA A 21 -7.30 2.58 -18.64
C ALA A 21 -7.57 2.66 -17.14
N ALA A 22 -6.95 1.74 -16.40
CA ALA A 22 -6.81 1.77 -14.95
C ALA A 22 -6.22 3.13 -14.52
N PHE A 23 -6.97 3.91 -13.73
CA PHE A 23 -6.42 5.11 -13.12
C PHE A 23 -5.66 4.69 -11.86
N ALA A 24 -4.36 5.02 -11.79
CA ALA A 24 -3.50 4.82 -10.63
C ALA A 24 -4.23 5.04 -9.29
N ALA A 25 -4.18 4.03 -8.40
CA ALA A 25 -4.63 4.14 -7.02
C ALA A 25 -3.81 5.23 -6.33
N THR A 26 -4.40 6.08 -5.48
CA THR A 26 -3.58 7.08 -4.77
C THR A 26 -2.66 6.34 -3.79
N THR A 27 -1.38 6.68 -3.69
CA THR A 27 -0.44 6.10 -2.74
C THR A 27 0.29 7.21 -1.96
N PRO A 28 0.96 6.87 -0.84
CA PRO A 28 1.82 7.82 -0.14
C PRO A 28 2.89 8.47 -1.06
N TYR A 29 3.32 7.78 -2.10
CA TYR A 29 4.38 8.23 -3.01
C TYR A 29 3.87 8.72 -4.38
N ASP A 30 2.61 9.14 -4.50
CA ASP A 30 1.99 9.52 -5.79
C ASP A 30 2.76 10.58 -6.59
N LEU A 31 3.43 11.51 -5.90
CA LEU A 31 4.17 12.59 -6.54
C LEU A 31 5.48 12.14 -7.20
N ILE A 32 5.97 10.94 -6.89
CA ILE A 32 7.22 10.40 -7.42
C ILE A 32 7.01 9.14 -8.26
N ARG A 33 5.75 8.74 -8.52
CA ARG A 33 5.42 7.63 -9.43
C ARG A 33 5.71 7.92 -10.90
N PRO A 34 5.81 6.89 -11.76
CA PRO A 34 5.98 7.09 -13.19
C PRO A 34 4.82 7.85 -13.84
N THR A 35 5.16 8.79 -14.74
CA THR A 35 4.20 9.49 -15.60
C THR A 35 4.50 9.27 -17.06
N TRP A 36 3.47 9.28 -17.91
CA TRP A 36 3.65 9.20 -19.35
C TRP A 36 4.45 10.41 -19.86
N PRO A 37 5.33 10.23 -20.86
CA PRO A 37 6.03 11.34 -21.50
C PRO A 37 5.04 12.33 -22.13
N LEU A 38 5.51 13.56 -22.38
CA LEU A 38 4.68 14.63 -22.97
C LEU A 38 4.27 14.33 -24.42
N SER A 39 4.97 13.42 -25.09
CA SER A 39 4.65 12.92 -26.42
C SER A 39 4.92 11.42 -26.49
N TRP A 40 4.19 10.74 -27.37
CA TRP A 40 4.38 9.32 -27.68
C TRP A 40 4.65 9.16 -29.17
N ASP A 41 5.75 8.51 -29.52
CA ASP A 41 6.04 8.16 -30.91
C ASP A 41 5.42 6.79 -31.24
N ALA A 42 4.36 6.78 -32.04
CA ALA A 42 3.73 5.55 -32.49
C ALA A 42 4.64 4.66 -33.37
N LYS A 43 5.76 5.20 -33.86
CA LYS A 43 6.76 4.46 -34.65
C LYS A 43 7.92 3.92 -33.83
N VAL A 44 7.96 4.15 -32.51
CA VAL A 44 9.08 3.71 -31.64
C VAL A 44 9.41 2.21 -31.79
N PHE A 45 8.38 1.39 -32.02
CA PHE A 45 8.51 -0.05 -32.21
C PHE A 45 9.12 -0.47 -33.55
N GLU A 46 9.27 0.43 -34.53
CA GLU A 46 10.01 0.15 -35.77
C GLU A 46 11.52 -0.09 -35.49
N ASN A 47 12.03 0.44 -34.38
CA ASN A 47 13.41 0.26 -33.93
C ASN A 47 13.61 -1.03 -33.11
N PHE A 48 12.55 -1.79 -32.86
CA PHE A 48 12.62 -3.03 -32.08
C PHE A 48 12.92 -4.18 -33.04
N ASP A 49 14.10 -4.78 -32.92
CA ASP A 49 14.47 -5.95 -33.68
C ASP A 49 13.68 -7.17 -33.18
N THR A 50 12.67 -7.57 -33.94
CA THR A 50 11.86 -8.78 -33.71
C THR A 50 12.37 -9.99 -34.50
N THR A 51 13.43 -9.84 -35.30
CA THR A 51 14.06 -10.94 -36.06
C THR A 51 14.91 -11.86 -35.17
N VAL A 52 15.23 -11.41 -33.95
CA VAL A 52 15.80 -12.25 -32.88
C VAL A 52 14.87 -13.38 -32.43
N THR A 53 13.59 -13.36 -32.86
CA THR A 53 12.58 -14.36 -32.53
C THR A 53 12.47 -15.42 -33.65
N LYS A 54 12.12 -16.66 -33.29
CA LYS A 54 11.79 -17.69 -34.30
C LYS A 54 10.36 -17.57 -34.84
N LYS A 55 9.51 -16.71 -34.25
CA LYS A 55 8.18 -16.36 -34.76
C LYS A 55 8.21 -15.02 -35.49
N ILE A 56 8.21 -15.09 -36.81
CA ILE A 56 8.15 -13.93 -37.72
C ILE A 56 6.91 -13.07 -37.40
N GLY A 57 7.14 -11.83 -36.96
CA GLY A 57 6.21 -10.71 -37.15
C GLY A 57 5.42 -10.24 -35.91
N VAL A 58 5.86 -9.10 -35.38
CA VAL A 58 5.11 -8.09 -34.60
C VAL A 58 5.02 -8.34 -33.08
N LEU A 59 5.56 -7.37 -32.33
CA LEU A 59 5.09 -7.00 -30.99
C LEU A 59 3.57 -6.84 -31.06
N ASN A 60 2.81 -7.88 -30.71
CA ASN A 60 1.36 -7.93 -30.89
C ASN A 60 0.61 -7.06 -29.86
N ILE A 61 0.96 -5.78 -29.83
CA ILE A 61 0.42 -4.74 -28.97
C ILE A 61 0.09 -3.50 -29.82
N PRO A 62 -0.88 -2.67 -29.41
CA PRO A 62 -1.15 -1.41 -30.07
C PRO A 62 0.09 -0.49 -30.06
N ALA A 63 0.34 0.18 -31.20
CA ALA A 63 1.44 1.14 -31.35
C ALA A 63 1.38 2.32 -30.37
N THR A 64 0.19 2.62 -29.83
CA THR A 64 -0.01 3.59 -28.76
C THR A 64 -0.79 2.93 -27.63
N PRO A 65 -0.29 2.95 -26.38
CA PRO A 65 -1.03 2.40 -25.25
C PRO A 65 -2.38 3.12 -25.08
N ALA A 66 -3.45 2.36 -24.85
CA ALA A 66 -4.80 2.93 -24.66
C ALA A 66 -4.88 3.87 -23.44
N SER A 67 -3.98 3.72 -22.48
CA SER A 67 -3.84 4.55 -21.29
C SER A 67 -2.97 5.79 -21.48
N PHE A 68 -2.33 5.96 -22.65
CA PHE A 68 -1.44 7.09 -22.87
C PHE A 68 -2.21 8.41 -22.79
N LYS A 69 -1.77 9.26 -21.86
CA LYS A 69 -2.16 10.66 -21.76
C LYS A 69 -0.94 11.43 -21.30
N ALA A 70 -0.51 12.41 -22.10
CA ALA A 70 0.67 13.22 -21.83
C ALA A 70 0.69 13.73 -20.37
N GLY A 71 1.79 13.46 -19.66
CA GLY A 71 2.00 13.89 -18.28
C GLY A 71 1.10 13.22 -17.22
N ALA A 72 0.20 12.31 -17.61
CA ALA A 72 -0.63 11.58 -16.66
C ALA A 72 0.14 10.44 -15.99
N MET A 73 -0.25 10.05 -14.78
CA MET A 73 0.30 8.87 -14.11
C MET A 73 0.13 7.61 -14.97
N MET A 74 1.17 6.78 -14.99
CA MET A 74 1.13 5.48 -15.67
C MET A 74 0.36 4.47 -14.81
N PRO A 75 -0.37 3.52 -15.43
CA PRO A 75 -0.92 2.37 -14.72
C PRO A 75 0.19 1.50 -14.10
N ASP A 76 -0.12 0.81 -13.00
CA ASP A 76 0.83 -0.07 -12.30
C ASP A 76 1.18 -1.34 -13.11
N THR A 77 0.32 -1.73 -14.07
CA THR A 77 0.55 -2.86 -14.98
C THR A 77 0.44 -2.42 -16.43
N LEU A 78 1.47 -2.75 -17.22
CA LEU A 78 1.55 -2.50 -18.66
C LEU A 78 2.38 -3.60 -19.33
N ASP A 79 2.38 -3.66 -20.66
CA ASP A 79 3.36 -4.47 -21.38
C ASP A 79 4.76 -3.83 -21.24
N GLN A 80 5.79 -4.66 -21.01
CA GLN A 80 7.19 -4.22 -20.86
C GLN A 80 7.66 -3.38 -22.04
N ALA A 81 7.20 -3.67 -23.25
CA ALA A 81 7.59 -2.93 -24.45
C ALA A 81 7.21 -1.45 -24.38
N TYR A 82 6.15 -1.08 -23.64
CA TYR A 82 5.82 0.33 -23.44
C TYR A 82 6.82 1.04 -22.52
N PHE A 83 7.36 0.37 -21.50
CA PHE A 83 8.41 0.92 -20.66
C PHE A 83 9.73 1.01 -21.44
N ASP A 84 10.08 -0.03 -22.21
CA ASP A 84 11.28 -0.03 -23.04
C ASP A 84 11.24 1.08 -24.10
N ALA A 85 10.07 1.34 -24.69
CA ALA A 85 9.85 2.44 -25.63
C ALA A 85 10.07 3.82 -24.99
N ILE A 86 9.80 3.99 -23.69
CA ILE A 86 10.13 5.24 -22.98
C ILE A 86 11.65 5.33 -22.78
N ASN A 87 12.29 4.20 -22.47
CA ASN A 87 13.73 4.11 -22.22
C ASN A 87 14.59 4.31 -23.48
N THR A 88 14.04 4.14 -24.70
CA THR A 88 14.78 4.42 -25.95
C THR A 88 15.22 5.88 -26.09
N LYS A 89 14.63 6.80 -25.32
CA LYS A 89 15.10 8.18 -25.23
C LYS A 89 15.85 8.40 -23.91
N ILE A 90 17.15 8.17 -23.93
CA ILE A 90 18.07 8.61 -22.88
C ILE A 90 18.16 10.15 -22.95
N SER A 91 17.59 10.90 -21.99
CA SER A 91 17.48 12.37 -22.05
C SER A 91 18.83 13.06 -21.82
N PRO A 92 19.24 14.07 -22.60
CA PRO A 92 20.45 14.83 -22.26
C PRO A 92 20.35 15.53 -20.89
N ILE A 93 19.14 15.77 -20.37
CA ILE A 93 18.92 16.31 -19.03
C ILE A 93 18.74 15.14 -18.03
N ARG A 94 19.66 14.98 -17.07
CA ARG A 94 19.63 13.99 -15.98
C ARG A 94 19.18 14.64 -14.69
N VAL A 95 18.07 14.17 -14.14
CA VAL A 95 17.51 14.70 -12.88
C VAL A 95 17.31 13.57 -11.88
N ASN A 96 17.30 13.90 -10.59
CA ASN A 96 16.71 13.00 -9.60
C ASN A 96 15.20 12.96 -9.87
N GLN A 97 14.73 11.84 -10.44
CA GLN A 97 13.35 11.68 -10.89
C GLN A 97 12.36 11.49 -9.72
N ALA A 98 12.84 11.20 -8.51
CA ALA A 98 12.01 11.36 -7.31
C ALA A 98 11.89 12.85 -6.97
N GLY A 99 13.02 13.54 -6.86
CA GLY A 99 13.09 14.99 -6.60
C GLY A 99 14.14 15.38 -5.57
N TYR A 100 14.02 16.60 -5.05
CA TYR A 100 15.03 17.25 -4.22
C TYR A 100 14.44 17.75 -2.91
N LEU A 101 15.24 17.70 -1.84
CA LEU A 101 14.86 18.30 -0.55
C LEU A 101 14.75 19.82 -0.65
N LYS A 102 13.86 20.43 0.13
CA LYS A 102 13.85 21.90 0.23
C LYS A 102 15.15 22.41 0.85
N SER A 103 15.70 21.66 1.80
CA SER A 103 16.96 21.96 2.48
C SER A 103 18.22 21.64 1.68
N ASP A 104 18.12 20.90 0.57
CA ASP A 104 19.26 20.69 -0.33
C ASP A 104 19.62 22.02 -1.00
N THR A 105 20.84 22.49 -0.75
CA THR A 105 21.33 23.77 -1.28
C THR A 105 21.94 23.62 -2.67
N GLU A 106 22.30 22.40 -3.08
CA GLU A 106 22.87 22.12 -4.40
C GLU A 106 21.78 21.85 -5.43
N ARG A 107 20.77 21.03 -5.09
CA ARG A 107 19.70 20.55 -6.00
C ARG A 107 20.19 20.32 -7.41
N GLN A 108 21.27 19.55 -7.51
CA GLN A 108 22.04 19.47 -8.74
C GLN A 108 21.41 18.51 -9.74
N PHE A 109 21.59 18.83 -11.02
CA PHE A 109 21.17 18.02 -12.15
C PHE A 109 22.15 18.25 -13.31
N TYR A 110 22.18 17.35 -14.28
CA TYR A 110 23.14 17.43 -15.39
C TYR A 110 22.46 17.67 -16.72
N PHE A 111 23.17 18.36 -17.61
CA PHE A 111 22.91 18.37 -19.04
C PHE A 111 24.13 17.81 -19.78
N VAL A 112 23.93 16.85 -20.67
CA VAL A 112 24.97 16.25 -21.52
C VAL A 112 24.87 16.82 -22.92
N GLY A 113 25.94 17.45 -23.41
CA GLY A 113 25.97 17.96 -24.78
C GLY A 113 27.24 18.75 -25.10
N SER A 114 27.24 19.47 -26.22
CA SER A 114 28.40 20.30 -26.63
C SER A 114 28.37 21.70 -26.02
N LYS A 115 27.19 22.21 -25.70
CA LYS A 115 26.99 23.56 -25.13
C LYS A 115 25.66 23.64 -24.38
N ALA A 116 25.69 24.18 -23.17
CA ALA A 116 24.51 24.67 -22.47
C ALA A 116 24.85 25.94 -21.68
N THR A 117 23.99 26.94 -21.75
CA THR A 117 24.19 28.24 -21.06
C THR A 117 23.15 28.48 -19.99
N GLU A 118 21.89 28.24 -20.31
CA GLU A 118 20.75 28.48 -19.42
C GLU A 118 19.73 27.35 -19.48
N PHE A 119 18.92 27.25 -18.43
CA PHE A 119 17.77 26.36 -18.35
C PHE A 119 16.57 27.08 -17.74
N GLU A 120 15.39 26.53 -17.95
CA GLU A 120 14.13 27.00 -17.36
C GLU A 120 13.48 25.88 -16.54
N ILE A 121 12.89 26.24 -15.39
CA ILE A 121 12.01 25.37 -14.64
C ILE A 121 10.59 25.58 -15.16
N VAL A 122 9.98 24.50 -15.64
CA VAL A 122 8.64 24.47 -16.24
C VAL A 122 7.71 23.56 -15.43
N ASP A 123 6.40 23.70 -15.65
CA ASP A 123 5.42 22.81 -15.03
C ASP A 123 5.53 21.37 -15.58
N ALA A 124 4.72 20.46 -15.01
CA ALA A 124 4.68 19.06 -15.40
C ALA A 124 4.31 18.84 -16.88
N ASP A 125 3.63 19.80 -17.53
CA ASP A 125 3.23 19.78 -18.94
C ASP A 125 4.29 20.40 -19.86
N GLY A 126 5.44 20.83 -19.32
CA GLY A 126 6.52 21.48 -20.06
C GLY A 126 6.26 22.96 -20.38
N LYS A 127 5.27 23.58 -19.76
CA LYS A 127 4.93 25.00 -19.97
C LYS A 127 5.62 25.89 -18.95
N SER A 128 5.98 27.10 -19.39
CA SER A 128 6.53 28.12 -18.51
C SER A 128 5.60 28.39 -17.33
N LEU A 129 6.19 28.46 -16.14
CA LEU A 129 5.48 28.88 -14.93
C LEU A 129 5.00 30.33 -15.08
N SER A 130 3.95 30.70 -14.33
CA SER A 130 3.39 32.06 -14.34
C SER A 130 4.45 33.13 -14.04
N THR A 131 5.39 32.79 -13.17
CA THR A 131 6.64 33.53 -12.97
C THR A 131 7.76 32.66 -13.52
N LYS A 132 8.40 33.10 -14.61
CA LYS A 132 9.49 32.36 -15.24
C LYS A 132 10.65 32.21 -14.24
N ILE A 133 11.13 30.98 -14.06
CA ILE A 133 12.29 30.66 -13.21
C ILE A 133 13.36 30.05 -14.10
N THR A 134 14.55 30.66 -14.12
CA THR A 134 15.68 30.24 -14.95
C THR A 134 16.94 30.09 -14.10
N GLY A 135 17.91 29.33 -14.60
CA GLY A 135 19.26 29.27 -14.04
C GLY A 135 20.31 29.08 -15.13
N THR A 136 21.58 29.07 -14.72
CA THR A 136 22.73 28.92 -15.61
C THR A 136 23.49 27.63 -15.31
N PHE A 137 24.22 27.13 -16.30
CA PHE A 137 25.07 25.96 -16.14
C PHE A 137 26.52 26.32 -15.78
N THR A 138 27.15 25.43 -15.01
CA THR A 138 28.60 25.37 -14.84
C THR A 138 29.14 24.25 -15.73
N ALA A 139 30.02 24.58 -16.68
CA ALA A 139 30.66 23.58 -17.54
C ALA A 139 31.69 22.75 -16.76
N THR A 140 31.77 21.45 -17.03
CA THR A 140 32.87 20.59 -16.57
C THR A 140 33.76 20.19 -17.74
N GLU A 141 34.99 19.73 -17.43
CA GLU A 141 35.90 19.12 -18.41
C GLU A 141 35.58 17.63 -18.66
N THR A 142 34.57 17.09 -17.97
CA THR A 142 34.20 15.68 -18.05
C THR A 142 33.19 15.47 -19.17
N ALA A 143 33.54 14.60 -20.11
CA ALA A 143 32.61 14.11 -21.12
C ALA A 143 32.02 12.76 -20.70
N THR A 144 30.80 12.49 -21.13
CA THR A 144 30.17 11.18 -20.98
C THR A 144 29.43 10.80 -22.24
N LYS A 145 29.39 9.49 -22.49
CA LYS A 145 28.45 8.88 -23.42
C LYS A 145 27.83 7.65 -22.78
N SER A 146 26.61 7.34 -23.20
CA SER A 146 25.81 6.25 -22.64
C SER A 146 25.18 5.43 -23.74
N ASP A 147 25.18 4.12 -23.57
CA ASP A 147 24.40 3.19 -24.39
C ASP A 147 23.71 2.14 -23.49
N TRP A 148 22.62 1.60 -24.00
CA TRP A 148 21.82 0.59 -23.32
C TRP A 148 21.28 -0.40 -24.35
N THR A 149 21.47 -1.69 -24.12
CA THR A 149 20.83 -2.75 -24.88
C THR A 149 19.79 -3.46 -24.02
N ILE A 150 18.55 -3.51 -24.50
CA ILE A 150 17.47 -4.28 -23.89
C ILE A 150 17.21 -5.52 -24.74
N ILE A 151 17.24 -6.70 -24.13
CA ILE A 151 16.89 -7.96 -24.77
C ILE A 151 15.72 -8.56 -23.97
N ALA A 152 14.51 -8.21 -24.38
CA ALA A 152 13.30 -8.74 -23.78
C ALA A 152 13.10 -10.20 -24.21
N GLY A 153 12.63 -11.02 -23.29
CA GLY A 153 12.53 -12.45 -23.54
C GLY A 153 11.80 -13.20 -22.45
N THR A 154 11.52 -14.47 -22.72
CA THR A 154 10.81 -15.37 -21.82
C THR A 154 11.63 -16.63 -21.60
N ASP A 155 11.46 -17.33 -20.48
CA ASP A 155 12.04 -18.67 -20.31
C ASP A 155 11.11 -19.78 -20.84
N ALA A 156 10.29 -19.52 -21.87
CA ALA A 156 9.28 -20.47 -22.31
C ALA A 156 9.88 -21.82 -22.76
N ALA A 157 9.14 -22.91 -22.50
CA ALA A 157 9.51 -24.28 -22.87
C ALA A 157 9.74 -24.51 -24.38
N THR A 158 9.46 -23.51 -25.23
CA THR A 158 9.50 -23.58 -26.69
C THR A 158 10.87 -23.33 -27.33
N ASN A 159 11.97 -23.23 -26.54
CA ASN A 159 13.33 -22.86 -27.02
C ASN A 159 13.38 -21.51 -27.78
N ASP A 160 12.36 -20.66 -27.61
CA ASP A 160 12.22 -19.34 -28.23
C ASP A 160 12.22 -18.30 -27.11
N LEU A 161 13.42 -17.91 -26.68
CA LEU A 161 13.65 -17.19 -25.43
C LEU A 161 13.57 -15.66 -25.59
N LYS A 162 13.49 -15.12 -26.82
CA LYS A 162 13.56 -13.67 -27.07
C LYS A 162 12.24 -13.16 -27.66
N ARG A 163 11.80 -11.98 -27.21
CA ARG A 163 10.64 -11.26 -27.73
C ARG A 163 11.06 -10.16 -28.71
N TYR A 164 12.08 -9.39 -28.34
CA TYR A 164 12.67 -8.33 -29.16
C TYR A 164 14.02 -7.89 -28.58
N LYS A 165 14.82 -7.21 -29.39
CA LYS A 165 16.04 -6.51 -28.98
C LYS A 165 15.91 -5.03 -29.34
N VAL A 166 16.39 -4.15 -28.45
CA VAL A 166 16.49 -2.71 -28.69
C VAL A 166 17.89 -2.25 -28.33
N GLU A 167 18.53 -1.53 -29.24
CA GLU A 167 19.83 -0.89 -29.02
C GLU A 167 19.60 0.62 -28.91
N ILE A 168 20.03 1.20 -27.80
CA ILE A 168 19.77 2.59 -27.45
C ILE A 168 21.11 3.30 -27.37
N THR A 169 21.25 4.37 -28.16
CA THR A 169 22.40 5.28 -28.09
C THR A 169 21.95 6.57 -27.43
N GLY A 170 22.55 6.87 -26.29
CA GLY A 170 22.31 8.11 -25.57
C GLY A 170 23.13 9.30 -26.12
N PRO A 171 22.89 10.50 -25.57
CA PRO A 171 23.65 11.69 -25.92
C PRO A 171 25.11 11.54 -25.47
N GLU A 172 26.01 12.09 -26.29
CA GLU A 172 27.45 12.19 -26.03
C GLU A 172 27.83 13.66 -25.92
N GLY A 173 28.66 14.00 -24.93
CA GLY A 173 29.19 15.35 -24.79
C GLY A 173 29.71 15.66 -23.39
N ASN A 174 30.04 16.92 -23.18
CA ASN A 174 30.46 17.42 -21.87
C ASN A 174 29.27 17.48 -20.92
N ILE A 175 29.56 17.32 -19.64
CA ILE A 175 28.58 17.49 -18.57
C ILE A 175 28.53 18.97 -18.18
N PHE A 176 27.32 19.50 -18.12
CA PHE A 176 27.00 20.83 -17.63
C PHE A 176 26.18 20.68 -16.36
N VAL A 177 26.69 21.17 -15.23
CA VAL A 177 26.02 21.08 -13.93
C VAL A 177 25.08 22.26 -13.76
N GLY A 178 23.79 21.98 -13.60
CA GLY A 178 22.78 22.96 -13.21
C GLY A 178 22.40 22.79 -11.75
N LYS A 179 21.98 23.88 -11.11
CA LYS A 179 21.46 23.89 -9.74
C LYS A 179 20.05 24.45 -9.73
N ILE A 180 19.06 23.66 -9.31
CA ILE A 180 17.66 24.11 -9.32
C ILE A 180 17.50 25.28 -8.33
N PRO A 181 16.96 26.44 -8.75
CA PRO A 181 16.77 27.59 -7.87
C PRO A 181 15.92 27.26 -6.63
N GLN A 182 16.22 27.95 -5.52
CA GLN A 182 15.55 27.68 -4.23
C GLN A 182 14.07 28.09 -4.22
N ASN A 183 13.68 29.06 -5.05
CA ASN A 183 12.35 29.67 -5.13
C ASN A 183 11.35 28.95 -6.08
N VAL A 184 11.62 27.70 -6.44
CA VAL A 184 10.71 26.90 -7.27
C VAL A 184 9.46 26.45 -6.50
N PRO A 185 8.33 26.17 -7.18
CA PRO A 185 7.16 25.58 -6.53
C PRO A 185 7.50 24.27 -5.83
N THR A 186 7.01 24.08 -4.61
CA THR A 186 7.17 22.84 -3.84
C THR A 186 5.92 21.96 -3.92
N GLU A 187 6.06 20.67 -3.60
CA GLU A 187 4.97 19.69 -3.58
C GLU A 187 4.23 19.56 -4.93
N LYS A 188 4.92 19.87 -6.03
CA LYS A 188 4.42 19.81 -7.40
C LYS A 188 5.45 19.14 -8.29
N ARG A 189 4.97 18.42 -9.30
CA ARG A 189 5.80 17.93 -10.40
C ARG A 189 6.23 19.10 -11.27
N LEU A 190 7.53 19.16 -11.52
CA LEU A 190 8.20 20.13 -12.36
C LEU A 190 9.07 19.40 -13.38
N ARG A 191 9.52 20.11 -14.41
CA ARG A 191 10.53 19.64 -15.35
C ARG A 191 11.58 20.74 -15.58
N ILE A 192 12.73 20.32 -16.08
CA ILE A 192 13.78 21.22 -16.55
C ILE A 192 13.69 21.29 -18.07
N LYS A 193 13.78 22.49 -18.62
CA LYS A 193 13.81 22.74 -20.07
C LYS A 193 15.14 23.37 -20.47
N VAL A 194 15.79 22.79 -21.48
CA VAL A 194 17.04 23.28 -22.08
C VAL A 194 16.87 23.30 -23.60
N GLY A 195 16.72 24.48 -24.18
CA GLY A 195 16.31 24.61 -25.59
C GLY A 195 14.96 23.93 -25.83
N ASP A 196 14.94 22.93 -26.72
CA ASP A 196 13.76 22.14 -27.05
C ASP A 196 13.64 20.84 -26.21
N GLU A 197 14.65 20.51 -25.41
CA GLU A 197 14.65 19.32 -24.56
C GLU A 197 13.97 19.59 -23.22
N VAL A 198 13.25 18.59 -22.73
CA VAL A 198 12.55 18.62 -21.44
C VAL A 198 12.84 17.34 -20.68
N SER A 199 13.20 17.46 -19.40
CA SER A 199 13.54 16.33 -18.52
C SER A 199 12.34 15.47 -18.14
N SER A 200 12.62 14.30 -17.55
CA SER A 200 11.69 13.59 -16.65
C SER A 200 11.18 14.52 -15.54
N THR A 201 10.04 14.20 -14.92
CA THR A 201 9.51 14.96 -13.80
C THR A 201 10.37 14.80 -12.57
N PHE A 202 10.34 15.81 -11.71
CA PHE A 202 10.89 15.79 -10.36
C PHE A 202 10.01 16.66 -9.45
N ILE A 203 10.16 16.53 -8.13
CA ILE A 203 9.54 17.44 -7.17
C ILE A 203 10.58 18.17 -6.33
N VAL A 204 10.15 19.24 -5.65
CA VAL A 204 10.89 19.80 -4.52
C VAL A 204 10.01 19.67 -3.27
N SER A 205 10.45 18.87 -2.31
CA SER A 205 9.66 18.49 -1.12
C SER A 205 10.57 18.05 0.01
N ASP A 206 10.17 18.29 1.26
CA ASP A 206 10.87 17.69 2.42
C ASP A 206 10.51 16.21 2.58
N ASP A 207 9.40 15.79 1.98
CA ASP A 207 8.88 14.43 2.05
C ASP A 207 9.39 13.55 0.88
N VAL A 208 10.23 14.08 -0.03
CA VAL A 208 10.67 13.33 -1.23
C VAL A 208 11.32 11.99 -0.89
N TYR A 209 12.22 11.97 0.09
CA TYR A 209 12.88 10.74 0.51
C TYR A 209 12.03 9.93 1.49
N THR A 210 11.03 10.54 2.13
CA THR A 210 9.99 9.80 2.86
C THR A 210 9.13 9.00 1.90
N MET A 211 8.65 9.63 0.82
CA MET A 211 7.93 8.94 -0.26
C MET A 211 8.79 7.83 -0.89
N ALA A 212 10.09 8.09 -1.11
CA ALA A 212 10.98 7.07 -1.64
C ALA A 212 11.16 5.89 -0.67
N LYS A 213 11.35 6.17 0.63
CA LYS A 213 11.41 5.15 1.68
C LYS A 213 10.12 4.32 1.74
N ASP A 214 8.97 4.97 1.69
CA ASP A 214 7.64 4.33 1.72
C ASP A 214 7.39 3.47 0.48
N ALA A 215 7.91 3.87 -0.68
CA ALA A 215 7.90 3.05 -1.88
C ALA A 215 8.85 1.85 -1.76
N THR A 216 10.09 2.05 -1.24
CA THR A 216 11.05 0.96 -0.97
C THR A 216 10.48 -0.08 0.00
N LEU A 217 9.74 0.34 1.01
CA LEU A 217 9.10 -0.56 1.98
C LEU A 217 8.09 -1.51 1.32
N LYS A 218 7.46 -1.10 0.21
CA LYS A 218 6.52 -1.97 -0.51
C LYS A 218 7.15 -3.21 -1.10
N PHE A 219 8.45 -3.20 -1.37
CA PHE A 219 9.16 -4.37 -1.87
C PHE A 219 9.11 -5.54 -0.86
N PHE A 220 9.14 -5.26 0.43
CA PHE A 220 8.98 -6.30 1.46
C PHE A 220 7.64 -7.02 1.33
N GLY A 221 6.54 -6.29 1.08
CA GLY A 221 5.23 -6.85 0.80
C GLY A 221 5.20 -7.73 -0.45
N ILE A 222 6.05 -7.45 -1.45
CA ILE A 222 6.23 -8.31 -2.63
C ILE A 222 6.95 -9.60 -2.25
N GLN A 223 7.94 -9.53 -1.34
CA GLN A 223 8.69 -10.68 -0.88
C GLN A 223 7.93 -11.53 0.14
N ARG A 224 6.78 -11.11 0.68
CA ARG A 224 6.10 -11.86 1.73
C ARG A 224 5.62 -13.24 1.27
N SER A 225 6.10 -14.27 1.94
CA SER A 225 5.64 -15.66 1.81
C SER A 225 4.47 -15.96 2.74
N GLY A 226 3.75 -17.05 2.52
CA GLY A 226 2.62 -17.48 3.33
C GLY A 226 1.30 -16.76 3.01
N ASN A 227 0.37 -16.79 3.97
CA ASN A 227 -0.87 -16.01 3.92
C ASN A 227 -0.70 -14.67 4.65
N SER A 228 0.25 -13.86 4.18
CA SER A 228 0.77 -12.68 4.89
C SER A 228 0.33 -11.35 4.27
N GLU A 229 -0.81 -11.37 3.57
CA GLU A 229 -1.45 -10.21 2.95
C GLU A 229 -0.51 -9.40 2.03
N SER A 230 0.23 -10.06 1.13
CA SER A 230 0.98 -9.36 0.07
C SER A 230 0.03 -8.53 -0.78
N TRP A 231 0.38 -7.27 -1.03
CA TRP A 231 -0.35 -6.40 -1.97
C TRP A 231 -0.12 -6.78 -3.44
N PHE A 232 0.90 -7.61 -3.70
CA PHE A 232 1.40 -7.89 -5.05
C PHE A 232 0.93 -9.25 -5.59
N HIS A 233 0.82 -10.26 -4.73
CA HIS A 233 0.39 -11.60 -5.09
C HIS A 233 -0.50 -12.26 -4.04
N GLY A 234 -1.20 -13.33 -4.42
CA GLY A 234 -2.03 -14.10 -3.49
C GLY A 234 -1.22 -14.92 -2.49
N PRO A 235 -1.86 -15.60 -1.53
CA PRO A 235 -1.19 -16.48 -0.59
C PRO A 235 -0.35 -17.55 -1.30
N SER A 236 0.87 -17.75 -0.83
CA SER A 236 1.86 -18.60 -1.46
C SER A 236 2.64 -19.37 -0.42
N HIS A 237 3.21 -20.53 -0.78
CA HIS A 237 4.10 -21.28 0.12
C HIS A 237 3.48 -21.56 1.51
N THR A 238 2.16 -21.73 1.54
CA THR A 238 1.33 -21.96 2.72
C THR A 238 1.55 -23.34 3.35
N LYS A 239 2.27 -24.22 2.65
CA LYS A 239 2.64 -25.57 3.07
C LYS A 239 4.07 -25.69 3.60
N ASP A 240 4.82 -24.60 3.63
CA ASP A 240 6.20 -24.60 4.13
C ASP A 240 6.28 -25.09 5.58
N GLY A 241 7.33 -25.86 5.89
CA GLY A 241 7.42 -26.65 7.13
C GLY A 241 7.07 -28.13 6.94
N GLY A 242 6.25 -28.45 5.94
CA GLY A 242 5.94 -29.83 5.56
C GLY A 242 7.05 -30.51 4.74
N GLY A 243 8.02 -29.76 4.22
CA GLY A 243 9.13 -30.28 3.42
C GLY A 243 9.99 -31.34 4.13
N ALA A 244 10.76 -32.06 3.32
CA ALA A 244 11.82 -32.92 3.82
C ALA A 244 12.88 -32.09 4.58
N ILE A 245 13.42 -32.63 5.67
CA ILE A 245 14.49 -32.00 6.44
C ILE A 245 15.82 -32.25 5.74
N THR A 246 16.58 -31.18 5.51
CA THR A 246 17.95 -31.25 4.99
C THR A 246 18.92 -30.64 5.99
N THR A 247 20.09 -31.26 6.17
CA THR A 247 21.17 -30.74 7.01
C THR A 247 22.48 -30.91 6.26
N ALA A 248 23.21 -29.81 6.03
CA ALA A 248 24.45 -29.82 5.24
C ALA A 248 24.31 -30.51 3.85
N GLY A 249 23.14 -30.36 3.21
CA GLY A 249 22.82 -30.97 1.91
C GLY A 249 22.24 -32.39 1.98
N ASP A 250 22.33 -33.07 3.12
CA ASP A 250 21.80 -34.42 3.29
C ASP A 250 20.31 -34.39 3.65
N THR A 251 19.49 -35.02 2.81
CA THR A 251 18.03 -35.14 3.05
C THR A 251 17.74 -36.33 3.95
N THR A 252 17.14 -36.09 5.12
CA THR A 252 16.96 -37.09 6.19
C THR A 252 15.51 -37.51 6.41
N SER A 253 14.56 -36.87 5.73
CA SER A 253 13.14 -37.21 5.84
C SER A 253 12.38 -37.04 4.53
N SER A 254 11.09 -37.36 4.54
CA SER A 254 10.16 -37.08 3.45
C SER A 254 9.23 -35.92 3.81
N PHE A 255 8.42 -35.49 2.84
CA PHE A 255 7.32 -34.57 3.11
C PHE A 255 6.42 -35.10 4.24
N ASP A 256 6.03 -34.21 5.15
CA ASP A 256 5.20 -34.47 6.32
C ASP A 256 4.03 -33.48 6.34
N ALA A 257 2.85 -33.98 5.98
CA ALA A 257 1.64 -33.19 5.93
C ALA A 257 1.22 -32.62 7.30
N SER A 258 1.63 -33.23 8.42
CA SER A 258 1.28 -32.75 9.76
C SER A 258 2.01 -31.46 10.15
N ARG A 259 3.13 -31.16 9.48
CA ARG A 259 3.93 -29.93 9.66
C ARG A 259 3.69 -28.89 8.57
N ALA A 260 2.81 -29.16 7.59
CA ALA A 260 2.55 -28.23 6.51
C ALA A 260 2.01 -26.89 7.06
N GLY A 261 2.67 -25.80 6.71
CA GLY A 261 2.32 -24.44 7.13
C GLY A 261 2.97 -23.97 8.43
N SER A 262 3.72 -24.83 9.13
CA SER A 262 4.41 -24.45 10.36
C SER A 262 5.51 -23.40 10.15
N LEU A 263 6.01 -23.26 8.90
CA LEU A 263 7.00 -22.25 8.50
C LEU A 263 6.47 -21.31 7.40
N ALA A 264 5.15 -21.15 7.30
CA ALA A 264 4.55 -20.14 6.42
C ALA A 264 4.76 -18.72 6.99
N GLY A 265 5.02 -17.75 6.12
CA GLY A 265 5.47 -16.40 6.49
C GLY A 265 6.94 -16.16 6.15
N GLY A 266 7.50 -15.04 6.61
CA GLY A 266 8.85 -14.61 6.26
C GLY A 266 8.90 -14.07 4.83
N TRP A 267 10.10 -13.72 4.38
CA TRP A 267 10.31 -13.17 3.05
C TRP A 267 11.02 -14.15 2.12
N TYR A 268 10.70 -14.05 0.84
CA TYR A 268 11.55 -14.52 -0.24
C TYR A 268 12.82 -13.68 -0.29
N ASP A 269 13.92 -14.33 -0.65
CA ASP A 269 15.25 -13.76 -0.61
C ASP A 269 15.48 -12.70 -1.70
N CYS A 270 15.33 -13.09 -2.96
CA CYS A 270 15.57 -12.21 -4.11
C CYS A 270 14.50 -12.40 -5.18
N GLY A 271 14.91 -12.64 -6.43
CA GLY A 271 13.99 -12.92 -7.52
C GLY A 271 13.41 -14.33 -7.48
N ASP A 272 13.91 -15.19 -6.61
CA ASP A 272 13.43 -16.54 -6.37
C ASP A 272 12.39 -16.62 -5.25
N HIS A 273 12.00 -17.84 -4.87
CA HIS A 273 11.08 -18.07 -3.76
C HIS A 273 11.73 -18.82 -2.59
N LEU A 274 13.07 -18.81 -2.52
CA LEU A 274 13.79 -19.35 -1.39
C LEU A 274 13.67 -18.39 -0.20
N LYS A 275 13.68 -18.94 1.00
CA LYS A 275 13.90 -18.18 2.24
C LYS A 275 15.31 -18.49 2.68
N GLU A 276 16.19 -17.50 2.60
CA GLU A 276 17.61 -17.63 2.91
C GLU A 276 17.93 -16.98 4.25
N SER A 277 18.68 -17.68 5.11
CA SER A 277 18.90 -17.27 6.49
C SER A 277 19.70 -15.97 6.62
N GLN A 278 20.77 -15.81 5.82
CA GLN A 278 21.68 -14.67 5.89
C GLN A 278 20.96 -13.34 5.57
N THR A 279 20.26 -13.29 4.44
CA THR A 279 19.60 -12.06 3.99
C THR A 279 18.33 -11.74 4.76
N MET A 280 17.57 -12.76 5.17
CA MET A 280 16.36 -12.55 5.96
C MET A 280 16.69 -12.09 7.39
N ALA A 281 17.75 -12.63 8.01
CA ALA A 281 18.23 -12.16 9.29
C ALA A 281 18.76 -10.72 9.19
N TYR A 282 19.58 -10.43 8.19
CA TYR A 282 20.09 -9.07 7.95
C TYR A 282 18.97 -8.06 7.69
N ALA A 283 18.00 -8.39 6.82
CA ALA A 283 16.86 -7.52 6.54
C ALA A 283 16.00 -7.27 7.79
N PHE A 284 15.78 -8.31 8.60
CA PHE A 284 15.08 -8.16 9.87
C PHE A 284 15.83 -7.25 10.85
N MET A 285 17.14 -7.48 11.03
CA MET A 285 18.01 -6.66 11.87
C MET A 285 17.99 -5.20 11.42
N THR A 286 18.19 -4.94 10.14
CA THR A 286 18.28 -3.57 9.61
C THR A 286 16.96 -2.81 9.79
N LEU A 287 15.81 -3.41 9.51
CA LEU A 287 14.50 -2.78 9.77
C LEU A 287 14.33 -2.44 11.26
N ALA A 288 14.67 -3.37 12.15
CA ALA A 288 14.56 -3.15 13.60
C ALA A 288 15.50 -2.03 14.08
N VAL A 289 16.76 -2.03 13.65
CA VAL A 289 17.75 -1.00 13.99
C VAL A 289 17.31 0.37 13.47
N MET A 290 16.84 0.46 12.23
CA MET A 290 16.42 1.74 11.66
C MET A 290 15.19 2.31 12.36
N HIS A 291 14.23 1.47 12.77
CA HIS A 291 13.14 1.90 13.64
C HIS A 291 13.66 2.47 14.97
N ALA A 292 14.46 1.69 15.71
CA ALA A 292 14.90 2.05 17.05
C ALA A 292 15.80 3.30 17.09
N THR A 293 16.67 3.46 16.08
CA THR A 293 17.62 4.57 15.99
C THR A 293 17.01 5.85 15.41
N ASN A 294 15.95 5.72 14.61
CA ASN A 294 15.29 6.83 13.92
C ASN A 294 13.75 6.82 14.11
N PRO A 295 13.21 6.71 15.35
CA PRO A 295 11.78 6.48 15.57
C PRO A 295 10.88 7.63 15.07
N GLY A 296 11.41 8.87 15.00
CA GLY A 296 10.67 10.01 14.44
C GLY A 296 10.57 10.01 12.91
N LYS A 297 11.30 9.11 12.23
CA LYS A 297 11.30 8.96 10.77
C LYS A 297 10.56 7.70 10.32
N ASP A 298 10.13 6.85 11.26
CA ASP A 298 9.25 5.71 11.01
C ASP A 298 7.82 6.07 11.42
N VAL A 299 6.93 6.16 10.44
CA VAL A 299 5.56 6.64 10.61
C VAL A 299 4.62 5.61 9.99
N ASP A 300 3.41 5.59 10.51
CA ASP A 300 2.32 4.70 10.11
C ASP A 300 1.60 5.30 8.89
N HIS A 301 2.05 4.97 7.68
CA HIS A 301 1.43 5.38 6.42
C HIS A 301 0.63 4.25 5.77
N TYR A 302 0.80 3.01 6.20
CA TYR A 302 0.12 1.85 5.63
C TYR A 302 -0.61 1.00 6.69
N ASP A 303 -1.68 0.31 6.28
CA ASP A 303 -2.09 -0.91 6.98
C ASP A 303 -1.05 -2.00 6.71
N TYR A 304 -1.09 -3.08 7.50
CA TYR A 304 -0.16 -4.19 7.39
C TYR A 304 0.03 -4.72 5.96
N ASN A 305 -1.01 -4.73 5.11
CA ASN A 305 -0.91 -5.22 3.74
C ASN A 305 -0.11 -4.31 2.78
N GLN A 306 0.25 -3.08 3.17
CA GLN A 306 0.97 -2.08 2.34
C GLN A 306 0.23 -1.62 1.07
N GLY A 307 -1.02 -2.07 0.88
CA GLY A 307 -1.94 -1.58 -0.13
C GLY A 307 -2.85 -0.48 0.41
N GLU A 308 -3.34 -0.63 1.64
CA GLU A 308 -4.21 0.32 2.34
C GLU A 308 -3.38 1.39 3.05
N PHE A 309 -3.78 2.66 2.95
CA PHE A 309 -3.05 3.84 3.47
C PHE A 309 -4.00 4.93 3.99
N VAL A 310 -5.31 4.71 3.89
CA VAL A 310 -6.36 5.60 4.42
C VAL A 310 -6.69 5.20 5.85
N LYS A 311 -6.78 3.89 6.11
CA LYS A 311 -6.98 3.31 7.45
C LYS A 311 -5.78 2.44 7.78
N THR A 312 -4.80 3.04 8.44
CA THR A 312 -3.59 2.37 8.86
C THR A 312 -3.82 1.55 10.14
N ASP A 313 -2.82 0.76 10.56
CA ASP A 313 -2.98 -0.18 11.68
C ASP A 313 -2.52 0.40 13.04
N GLY A 314 -2.02 1.63 13.05
CA GLY A 314 -1.56 2.33 14.25
C GLY A 314 -0.14 1.97 14.65
N VAL A 315 0.61 1.21 13.82
CA VAL A 315 1.98 0.78 14.08
C VAL A 315 2.90 1.38 13.01
N PRO A 316 4.03 2.02 13.39
CA PRO A 316 5.02 2.51 12.43
C PRO A 316 5.41 1.45 11.42
N ASP A 317 5.43 1.80 10.13
CA ASP A 317 5.42 0.81 9.06
C ASP A 317 6.69 -0.05 9.04
N VAL A 318 7.87 0.53 9.33
CA VAL A 318 9.14 -0.23 9.38
C VAL A 318 9.16 -1.18 10.57
N LEU A 319 8.69 -0.75 11.75
CA LEU A 319 8.49 -1.63 12.89
C LEU A 319 7.47 -2.75 12.59
N ARG A 320 6.38 -2.42 11.89
CA ARG A 320 5.35 -3.37 11.50
C ARG A 320 5.90 -4.42 10.55
N GLU A 321 6.74 -4.03 9.60
CA GLU A 321 7.44 -4.96 8.70
C GLU A 321 8.47 -5.79 9.46
N ALA A 322 9.27 -5.21 10.35
CA ALA A 322 10.22 -5.96 11.19
C ALA A 322 9.52 -7.06 12.00
N LYS A 323 8.30 -6.80 12.52
CA LYS A 323 7.48 -7.83 13.17
C LYS A 323 7.18 -9.01 12.26
N HIS A 324 6.97 -8.80 10.96
CA HIS A 324 6.73 -9.90 10.03
C HIS A 324 7.91 -10.88 9.98
N GLY A 325 9.15 -10.37 9.99
CA GLY A 325 10.36 -11.18 10.11
C GLY A 325 10.44 -11.90 11.46
N ALA A 326 10.19 -11.20 12.56
CA ALA A 326 10.16 -11.81 13.89
C ALA A 326 9.13 -12.95 14.01
N ASP A 327 7.93 -12.80 13.42
CA ASP A 327 6.92 -13.85 13.41
C ASP A 327 7.44 -15.15 12.75
N PHE A 328 8.29 -15.04 11.71
CA PHE A 328 8.93 -16.21 11.09
C PHE A 328 9.95 -16.86 12.03
N PHE A 329 10.84 -16.08 12.66
CA PHE A 329 11.85 -16.63 13.58
C PHE A 329 11.23 -17.24 14.85
N LEU A 330 10.16 -16.65 15.38
CA LEU A 330 9.41 -17.23 16.50
C LEU A 330 8.75 -18.56 16.10
N LYS A 331 8.15 -18.65 14.90
CA LYS A 331 7.65 -19.93 14.36
C LYS A 331 8.75 -20.97 14.17
N ALA A 332 9.93 -20.56 13.72
CA ALA A 332 11.08 -21.46 13.61
C ALA A 332 11.52 -22.00 14.98
N TYR A 333 11.49 -21.16 16.02
CA TYR A 333 11.77 -21.56 17.40
C TYR A 333 10.69 -22.52 17.96
N GLU A 334 9.41 -22.27 17.66
CA GLU A 334 8.31 -23.18 18.00
C GLU A 334 8.43 -24.53 17.26
N PHE A 335 8.76 -24.50 15.97
CA PHE A 335 9.02 -25.70 15.16
C PHE A 335 10.11 -26.56 15.78
N ALA A 336 11.17 -25.92 16.27
CA ALA A 336 12.29 -26.54 16.96
C ALA A 336 12.01 -26.91 18.42
N LYS A 337 10.77 -26.74 18.90
CA LYS A 337 10.34 -27.03 20.27
C LYS A 337 11.20 -26.30 21.32
N GLY A 338 11.65 -25.10 20.98
CA GLY A 338 12.44 -24.23 21.84
C GLY A 338 13.95 -24.50 21.87
N VAL A 339 14.47 -25.33 20.94
CA VAL A 339 15.90 -25.63 20.81
C VAL A 339 16.50 -24.83 19.66
N VAL A 340 17.36 -23.85 19.95
CA VAL A 340 17.97 -22.98 18.92
C VAL A 340 18.74 -23.78 17.86
N ASP A 341 19.51 -24.78 18.25
CA ASP A 341 20.29 -25.62 17.32
C ASP A 341 19.42 -26.39 16.30
N ASP A 342 18.13 -26.59 16.59
CA ASP A 342 17.18 -27.30 15.71
C ASP A 342 16.27 -26.32 14.94
N MET A 343 16.50 -25.00 14.99
CA MET A 343 15.69 -24.01 14.27
C MET A 343 15.98 -24.02 12.76
N PRO A 344 14.95 -24.19 11.91
CA PRO A 344 15.06 -23.97 10.48
C PRO A 344 14.81 -22.49 10.17
N VAL A 345 15.86 -21.79 9.79
CA VAL A 345 15.79 -20.39 9.34
C VAL A 345 15.81 -20.25 7.82
N SER A 346 15.88 -21.38 7.11
CA SER A 346 15.82 -21.40 5.66
C SER A 346 14.84 -22.46 5.15
N VAL A 347 14.16 -22.13 4.05
CA VAL A 347 13.18 -22.99 3.41
C VAL A 347 13.35 -22.91 1.90
N GLY A 348 13.34 -24.09 1.27
CA GLY A 348 13.46 -24.27 -0.16
C GLY A 348 14.78 -24.93 -0.58
N SER A 349 14.86 -25.35 -1.84
CA SER A 349 16.05 -26.04 -2.38
C SER A 349 16.62 -25.35 -3.62
N PHE A 350 17.95 -25.31 -3.72
CA PHE A 350 18.67 -24.80 -4.90
C PHE A 350 18.50 -25.64 -6.18
N GLY A 351 17.65 -26.68 -6.13
CA GLY A 351 17.28 -27.52 -7.26
C GLY A 351 16.02 -27.03 -7.98
N SER A 352 15.03 -27.90 -8.09
CA SER A 352 13.80 -27.61 -8.85
C SER A 352 12.93 -26.49 -8.27
N ASP A 353 13.08 -26.19 -6.98
CA ASP A 353 12.40 -25.09 -6.31
C ASP A 353 12.99 -23.73 -6.72
N HIS A 354 14.30 -23.55 -6.58
CA HIS A 354 15.00 -22.38 -7.14
C HIS A 354 14.77 -22.24 -8.65
N GLY A 355 14.75 -23.35 -9.39
CA GLY A 355 14.46 -23.38 -10.83
C GLY A 355 12.99 -23.11 -11.20
N TRP A 356 12.09 -22.89 -10.24
CA TRP A 356 10.70 -22.55 -10.54
C TRP A 356 10.62 -21.12 -11.07
N TRP A 357 10.39 -20.94 -12.38
CA TRP A 357 10.05 -19.64 -12.96
C TRP A 357 8.55 -19.45 -13.17
N GLY A 358 7.88 -18.75 -12.25
CA GLY A 358 6.45 -18.45 -12.30
C GLY A 358 6.00 -17.71 -11.04
N ARG A 359 4.72 -17.37 -10.93
CA ARG A 359 4.21 -16.68 -9.74
C ARG A 359 4.24 -17.57 -8.47
N PRO A 360 4.49 -17.02 -7.27
CA PRO A 360 4.63 -17.79 -6.03
C PRO A 360 3.34 -18.48 -5.57
N GLU A 361 2.17 -17.87 -5.79
CA GLU A 361 0.87 -18.45 -5.43
C GLU A 361 0.53 -19.71 -6.23
N ALA A 362 1.11 -19.88 -7.42
CA ALA A 362 0.91 -21.05 -8.25
C ALA A 362 1.73 -22.27 -7.79
N GLN A 363 2.86 -22.03 -7.12
CA GLN A 363 3.82 -23.08 -6.79
C GLN A 363 3.30 -24.11 -5.78
N ASP A 364 2.37 -23.71 -4.90
CA ASP A 364 1.71 -24.61 -3.93
C ASP A 364 0.78 -25.66 -4.55
N TYR A 365 0.37 -25.44 -5.80
CA TYR A 365 -0.50 -26.33 -6.57
C TYR A 365 0.30 -27.27 -7.49
N VAL A 366 1.64 -27.13 -7.52
CA VAL A 366 2.52 -27.98 -8.31
C VAL A 366 2.63 -29.36 -7.65
N ASN A 367 2.03 -30.36 -8.30
CA ASN A 367 2.06 -31.76 -7.85
C ASN A 367 3.04 -32.63 -8.66
N ALA A 368 3.69 -32.06 -9.69
CA ALA A 368 4.66 -32.77 -10.51
C ALA A 368 6.04 -32.78 -9.83
N LYS A 369 6.76 -33.90 -9.94
CA LYS A 369 8.16 -34.00 -9.52
C LYS A 369 9.06 -33.16 -10.43
N HIS A 370 10.16 -32.70 -9.87
CA HIS A 370 11.20 -31.85 -10.46
C HIS A 370 10.67 -30.52 -10.98
N ARG A 371 9.70 -29.95 -10.27
CA ARG A 371 9.01 -28.70 -10.63
C ARG A 371 8.85 -27.73 -9.46
N GLY A 372 9.49 -27.99 -8.31
CA GLY A 372 9.55 -27.04 -7.21
C GLY A 372 8.29 -26.98 -6.36
N GLY A 373 7.42 -27.99 -6.44
CA GLY A 373 6.20 -28.05 -5.61
C GLY A 373 6.50 -28.25 -4.12
N PRO A 374 5.48 -28.24 -3.25
CA PRO A 374 5.65 -28.32 -1.79
C PRO A 374 6.48 -29.52 -1.30
N THR A 375 6.48 -30.64 -2.03
CA THR A 375 7.26 -31.83 -1.68
C THR A 375 8.76 -31.69 -1.97
N GLU A 376 9.17 -30.64 -2.68
CA GLU A 376 10.55 -30.38 -3.13
C GLU A 376 11.14 -29.11 -2.51
N ARG A 377 10.36 -28.41 -1.68
CA ARG A 377 10.82 -27.30 -0.85
C ARG A 377 11.29 -27.83 0.48
N THR A 378 12.60 -27.93 0.65
CA THR A 378 13.24 -28.54 1.83
C THR A 378 13.22 -27.59 3.01
N VAL A 379 13.09 -28.13 4.22
CA VAL A 379 13.30 -27.37 5.46
C VAL A 379 14.76 -27.57 5.84
N ARG A 380 15.55 -26.49 5.83
CA ARG A 380 17.01 -26.61 5.98
C ARG A 380 17.44 -26.26 7.40
N LEU A 381 18.17 -27.20 8.02
CA LEU A 381 18.76 -27.07 9.36
C LEU A 381 20.27 -26.91 9.26
N GLY A 382 20.89 -26.37 10.30
CA GLY A 382 22.34 -26.16 10.36
C GLY A 382 22.80 -24.83 9.73
N GLU A 383 21.86 -23.91 9.49
CA GLU A 383 22.12 -22.62 8.82
C GLU A 383 22.09 -21.43 9.79
N LEU A 384 22.37 -21.67 11.09
CA LEU A 384 22.50 -20.66 12.15
C LEU A 384 23.97 -20.51 12.58
N GLY A 385 24.71 -19.64 11.87
CA GLY A 385 26.02 -19.16 12.30
C GLY A 385 25.95 -18.15 13.44
N SER A 386 27.10 -17.75 13.98
CA SER A 386 27.20 -16.68 14.98
C SER A 386 26.64 -15.35 14.46
N ASN A 387 26.93 -15.01 13.20
CA ASN A 387 26.40 -13.82 12.53
C ASN A 387 24.86 -13.83 12.45
N ILE A 388 24.29 -14.84 11.78
CA ILE A 388 22.84 -14.98 11.56
C ILE A 388 22.09 -15.01 12.89
N SER A 389 22.62 -15.75 13.86
CA SER A 389 22.00 -15.84 15.19
C SER A 389 22.00 -14.51 15.94
N SER A 390 23.04 -13.70 15.73
CA SER A 390 23.18 -12.38 16.36
C SER A 390 22.27 -11.35 15.70
N ASP A 391 22.14 -11.35 14.38
CA ASP A 391 21.15 -10.50 13.67
C ASP A 391 19.72 -10.75 14.15
N ILE A 392 19.34 -12.04 14.25
CA ILE A 392 18.03 -12.43 14.79
C ILE A 392 17.90 -11.98 16.25
N ALA A 393 18.94 -12.15 17.07
CA ALA A 393 18.92 -11.72 18.45
C ALA A 393 18.75 -10.20 18.57
N ALA A 394 19.47 -9.41 17.75
CA ALA A 394 19.42 -7.97 17.75
C ALA A 394 18.01 -7.45 17.40
N GLY A 395 17.45 -7.94 16.30
CA GLY A 395 16.09 -7.55 15.88
C GLY A 395 15.03 -7.94 16.91
N LEU A 396 15.08 -9.16 17.46
CA LEU A 396 14.11 -9.60 18.48
C LEU A 396 14.26 -8.81 19.78
N ALA A 397 15.49 -8.47 20.20
CA ALA A 397 15.72 -7.64 21.38
C ALA A 397 15.09 -6.25 21.21
N ILE A 398 15.30 -5.59 20.07
CA ILE A 398 14.69 -4.30 19.77
C ILE A 398 13.16 -4.39 19.81
N LEU A 399 12.57 -5.37 19.11
CA LEU A 399 11.11 -5.55 19.08
C LEU A 399 10.54 -5.86 20.47
N SER A 400 11.29 -6.53 21.33
CA SER A 400 10.86 -6.80 22.70
C SER A 400 10.63 -5.54 23.54
N LYS A 401 11.31 -4.44 23.21
CA LYS A 401 11.12 -3.15 23.85
C LYS A 401 10.13 -2.28 23.07
N ASP A 402 10.36 -2.10 21.77
CA ASP A 402 9.65 -1.09 20.99
C ASP A 402 8.24 -1.53 20.57
N TYR A 403 8.02 -2.86 20.45
CA TYR A 403 6.70 -3.42 20.13
C TYR A 403 5.82 -3.66 21.36
N ALA A 404 6.38 -3.58 22.58
CA ALA A 404 5.67 -3.90 23.82
C ALA A 404 4.40 -3.05 24.05
N LYS A 405 4.37 -1.82 23.52
CA LYS A 405 3.19 -0.94 23.58
C LYS A 405 2.02 -1.40 22.69
N TYR A 406 2.28 -2.21 21.66
CA TYR A 406 1.26 -2.69 20.72
C TYR A 406 0.85 -4.13 21.05
N ASP A 407 1.83 -4.99 21.36
CA ASP A 407 1.59 -6.36 21.80
C ASP A 407 2.68 -6.81 22.78
N LYS A 408 2.37 -6.69 24.07
CA LYS A 408 3.29 -7.08 25.14
C LYS A 408 3.61 -8.57 25.13
N LYS A 409 2.66 -9.45 24.80
CA LYS A 409 2.88 -10.91 24.86
C LYS A 409 3.85 -11.34 23.75
N PHE A 410 3.67 -10.79 22.57
CA PHE A 410 4.62 -10.94 21.47
C PHE A 410 6.01 -10.42 21.88
N ALA A 411 6.06 -9.19 22.40
CA ALA A 411 7.32 -8.57 22.82
C ALA A 411 8.07 -9.38 23.90
N ASP A 412 7.36 -9.90 24.91
CA ASP A 412 7.94 -10.78 25.93
C ASP A 412 8.51 -12.07 25.32
N SER A 413 7.84 -12.60 24.28
CA SER A 413 8.32 -13.79 23.55
C SER A 413 9.59 -13.49 22.75
N CYS A 414 9.65 -12.30 22.12
CA CYS A 414 10.85 -11.84 21.43
C CYS A 414 12.05 -11.76 22.39
N LEU A 415 11.87 -11.22 23.60
CA LEU A 415 12.98 -11.13 24.57
C LEU A 415 13.53 -12.51 24.93
N VAL A 416 12.66 -13.47 25.26
CA VAL A 416 13.07 -14.82 25.63
C VAL A 416 13.88 -15.48 24.52
N VAL A 417 13.47 -15.32 23.27
CA VAL A 417 14.17 -15.91 22.13
C VAL A 417 15.46 -15.13 21.83
N ALA A 418 15.46 -13.80 21.91
CA ALA A 418 16.65 -12.96 21.71
C ALA A 418 17.80 -13.35 22.65
N GLU A 419 17.52 -13.50 23.95
CA GLU A 419 18.55 -13.88 24.94
C GLU A 419 19.14 -15.27 24.65
N LYS A 420 18.30 -16.22 24.21
CA LYS A 420 18.73 -17.57 23.84
C LYS A 420 19.55 -17.59 22.55
N MET A 421 19.13 -16.84 21.55
CA MET A 421 19.83 -16.70 20.27
C MET A 421 21.21 -16.07 20.48
N TYR A 422 21.30 -15.00 21.28
CA TYR A 422 22.57 -14.37 21.61
C TYR A 422 23.50 -15.29 22.40
N ALA A 423 23.00 -15.98 23.42
CA ALA A 423 23.80 -16.95 24.17
C ALA A 423 24.34 -18.07 23.27
N PHE A 424 23.53 -18.56 22.33
CA PHE A 424 23.93 -19.54 21.33
C PHE A 424 25.00 -19.00 20.37
N ALA A 425 24.81 -17.77 19.86
CA ALA A 425 25.75 -17.10 18.96
C ALA A 425 27.13 -16.87 19.63
N LYS A 426 27.10 -16.42 20.90
CA LYS A 426 28.29 -16.22 21.75
C LYS A 426 29.03 -17.52 21.99
N ASP A 427 28.31 -18.59 22.36
CA ASP A 427 28.87 -19.93 22.53
C ASP A 427 29.59 -20.41 21.26
N LEU A 428 28.96 -20.25 20.10
CA LEU A 428 29.54 -20.58 18.80
C LEU A 428 30.83 -19.78 18.52
N ALA A 429 30.80 -18.46 18.74
CA ALA A 429 31.94 -17.58 18.54
C ALA A 429 33.13 -17.89 19.48
N GLN A 430 32.83 -18.41 20.67
CA GLN A 430 33.82 -18.89 21.65
C GLN A 430 34.35 -20.30 21.34
N GLY A 431 33.93 -20.90 20.21
CA GLY A 431 34.45 -22.16 19.70
C GLY A 431 33.67 -23.40 20.13
N LYS A 432 32.51 -23.24 20.78
CA LYS A 432 31.59 -24.36 21.02
C LYS A 432 30.99 -24.81 19.68
N THR A 433 30.79 -26.11 19.54
CA THR A 433 30.09 -26.69 18.39
C THR A 433 28.79 -27.32 18.87
N PHE A 434 27.76 -27.25 18.05
CA PHE A 434 26.49 -27.88 18.31
C PHE A 434 26.24 -29.01 17.30
N LYS A 435 25.12 -29.71 17.43
CA LYS A 435 24.85 -30.90 16.62
C LYS A 435 24.66 -30.52 15.15
N ASN A 436 23.91 -29.46 14.88
CA ASN A 436 23.61 -29.06 13.51
C ASN A 436 24.43 -27.83 13.07
N ASN A 437 24.80 -26.94 14.01
CA ASN A 437 25.38 -25.64 13.68
C ASN A 437 26.82 -25.45 14.17
N LYS A 438 27.51 -24.53 13.49
CA LYS A 438 28.89 -24.08 13.76
C LYS A 438 28.92 -22.55 13.66
N ALA A 439 30.07 -21.95 14.02
CA ALA A 439 30.22 -20.49 14.04
C ALA A 439 29.95 -19.82 12.68
N PHE A 440 30.17 -20.54 11.58
CA PHE A 440 29.96 -20.07 10.21
C PHE A 440 29.30 -21.16 9.38
N PHE A 441 28.56 -20.72 8.36
CA PHE A 441 27.82 -21.55 7.44
C PHE A 441 27.71 -20.86 6.07
N ASP A 442 27.69 -21.66 5.01
CA ASP A 442 27.61 -21.23 3.62
C ASP A 442 26.44 -21.90 2.90
N THR A 443 25.71 -21.12 2.09
CA THR A 443 24.81 -21.63 1.07
C THR A 443 25.44 -21.48 -0.32
N PRO A 444 24.91 -22.16 -1.36
CA PRO A 444 25.28 -21.89 -2.74
C PRO A 444 25.19 -20.41 -3.16
N ALA A 445 24.24 -19.64 -2.61
CA ALA A 445 24.08 -18.21 -2.94
C ALA A 445 24.93 -17.29 -2.05
N TYR A 446 25.10 -17.64 -0.78
CA TYR A 446 25.71 -16.79 0.24
C TYR A 446 26.79 -17.57 0.98
N ASN A 447 28.04 -17.34 0.57
CA ASN A 447 29.20 -18.10 1.06
C ASN A 447 30.42 -17.21 1.31
N ASN A 448 31.43 -17.79 1.96
CA ASN A 448 32.70 -17.16 2.27
C ASN A 448 32.58 -15.94 3.21
N ASN A 449 31.48 -15.83 3.96
CA ASN A 449 31.38 -14.88 5.05
C ASN A 449 31.64 -15.58 6.39
N HIS A 450 32.73 -15.22 7.04
CA HIS A 450 33.10 -15.70 8.37
C HIS A 450 33.15 -14.57 9.41
N GLU A 451 32.65 -13.39 9.08
CA GLU A 451 32.52 -12.26 10.00
C GLU A 451 31.28 -12.47 10.87
N TYR A 452 31.43 -12.20 12.17
CA TYR A 452 30.36 -12.32 13.17
C TYR A 452 30.55 -11.39 14.38
N LEU A 453 31.69 -10.70 14.47
CA LEU A 453 32.01 -9.87 15.63
C LEU A 453 31.16 -8.60 15.64
N ASP A 454 30.93 -8.02 14.47
CA ASP A 454 30.01 -6.91 14.24
C ASP A 454 28.57 -7.27 14.56
N ASP A 455 28.10 -8.45 14.15
CA ASP A 455 26.74 -8.89 14.45
C ASP A 455 26.54 -9.13 15.96
N LEU A 456 27.52 -9.76 16.62
CA LEU A 456 27.50 -9.95 18.09
C LEU A 456 27.59 -8.62 18.84
N ALA A 457 28.42 -7.69 18.36
CA ALA A 457 28.51 -6.34 18.89
C ALA A 457 27.14 -5.65 18.82
N LEU A 458 26.49 -5.68 17.66
CA LEU A 458 25.15 -5.14 17.49
C LEU A 458 24.10 -5.85 18.37
N ALA A 459 24.15 -7.18 18.48
CA ALA A 459 23.24 -7.93 19.34
C ALA A 459 23.39 -7.56 20.83
N SER A 460 24.62 -7.36 21.31
CA SER A 460 24.88 -6.89 22.68
C SER A 460 24.36 -5.46 22.91
N VAL A 461 24.51 -4.56 21.93
CA VAL A 461 23.91 -3.21 21.95
C VAL A 461 22.39 -3.29 22.04
N ALA A 462 21.76 -4.10 21.19
CA ALA A 462 20.31 -4.26 21.13
C ALA A 462 19.74 -4.87 22.43
N LEU A 463 20.43 -5.85 23.03
CA LEU A 463 20.04 -6.45 24.30
C LEU A 463 20.25 -5.50 25.48
N LEU A 464 21.32 -4.71 25.47
CA LEU A 464 21.51 -3.64 26.45
C LEU A 464 20.40 -2.59 26.34
N TYR A 465 20.07 -2.15 25.11
CA TYR A 465 18.95 -1.25 24.83
C TYR A 465 17.63 -1.82 25.37
N ALA A 466 17.36 -3.10 25.12
CA ALA A 466 16.11 -3.74 25.52
C ALA A 466 15.98 -3.96 27.03
N THR A 467 17.08 -4.27 27.73
CA THR A 467 17.04 -4.82 29.09
C THR A 467 17.73 -4.00 30.16
N GLY A 468 18.68 -3.13 29.82
CA GLY A 468 19.56 -2.45 30.76
C GLY A 468 20.48 -3.38 31.58
N LYS A 469 20.59 -4.68 31.21
CA LYS A 469 21.43 -5.64 31.94
C LYS A 469 22.91 -5.35 31.68
N LYS A 470 23.68 -5.21 32.77
CA LYS A 470 25.11 -4.84 32.72
C LYS A 470 25.98 -5.86 32.00
N ASP A 471 25.65 -7.14 32.06
CA ASP A 471 26.37 -8.21 31.34
C ASP A 471 26.49 -7.91 29.83
N TYR A 472 25.48 -7.27 29.23
CA TYR A 472 25.54 -6.87 27.83
C TYR A 472 26.43 -5.65 27.59
N ALA A 473 26.50 -4.70 28.52
CA ALA A 473 27.48 -3.62 28.47
C ALA A 473 28.91 -4.16 28.61
N ASP A 474 29.09 -5.19 29.44
CA ASP A 474 30.38 -5.85 29.64
C ASP A 474 30.81 -6.60 28.38
N ASP A 475 29.90 -7.34 27.75
CA ASP A 475 30.13 -7.99 26.46
C ASP A 475 30.33 -7.00 25.31
N MET A 476 29.73 -5.80 25.40
CA MET A 476 29.81 -4.77 24.36
C MET A 476 31.19 -4.12 24.31
N ILE A 477 31.69 -3.57 25.44
CA ILE A 477 32.92 -2.76 25.46
C ILE A 477 33.94 -3.04 26.59
N ARG A 478 33.67 -3.95 27.54
CA ARG A 478 34.55 -4.11 28.74
C ARG A 478 35.33 -5.41 28.84
N THR A 479 34.80 -6.50 28.32
CA THR A 479 35.39 -7.83 28.54
C THR A 479 36.65 -8.00 27.68
N THR A 480 37.82 -8.17 28.30
CA THR A 480 39.12 -8.20 27.60
C THR A 480 39.57 -9.59 27.12
N GLU A 481 38.82 -10.65 27.46
CA GLU A 481 39.08 -12.05 27.07
C GLU A 481 37.78 -12.74 26.62
N LEU A 482 36.96 -12.03 25.85
CA LEU A 482 35.64 -12.50 25.44
C LEU A 482 35.70 -13.62 24.39
N PHE A 483 36.70 -13.59 23.52
CA PHE A 483 36.95 -14.63 22.52
C PHE A 483 38.45 -14.82 22.27
N LYS A 484 38.80 -15.97 21.67
CA LYS A 484 40.21 -16.30 21.43
C LYS A 484 40.82 -15.34 20.40
N GLY A 485 41.93 -14.71 20.79
CA GLY A 485 42.69 -13.83 19.90
C GLY A 485 42.29 -12.35 19.98
N GLN A 486 41.37 -11.99 20.89
CA GLN A 486 41.04 -10.61 21.19
C GLN A 486 42.29 -9.83 21.61
N ARG A 487 42.41 -8.60 21.11
CA ARG A 487 43.51 -7.68 21.41
C ARG A 487 42.91 -6.40 21.99
N ILE A 488 43.63 -5.80 22.94
CA ILE A 488 43.27 -4.54 23.57
C ILE A 488 44.46 -3.59 23.39
N ILE A 489 44.19 -2.41 22.85
CA ILE A 489 45.15 -1.36 22.54
C ILE A 489 44.55 -0.06 23.07
N ASP A 490 45.38 0.83 23.61
CA ASP A 490 44.93 2.15 24.04
C ASP A 490 45.03 3.15 22.88
N GLY A 491 44.04 4.02 22.73
CA GLY A 491 44.04 5.13 21.77
C GLY A 491 42.70 5.32 21.08
N ALA A 492 42.51 6.45 20.40
CA ALA A 492 41.27 6.76 19.71
C ALA A 492 41.03 5.83 18.51
N GLY A 493 39.93 5.07 18.56
CA GLY A 493 39.61 4.00 17.60
C GLY A 493 39.96 2.60 18.09
N PHE A 494 40.22 2.45 19.40
CA PHE A 494 40.51 1.18 20.02
C PHE A 494 39.64 1.00 21.26
N PHE A 495 38.57 0.22 21.11
CA PHE A 495 37.68 -0.10 22.20
C PHE A 495 38.40 -0.87 23.31
N GLY A 496 38.06 -0.54 24.56
CA GLY A 496 38.69 -1.13 25.76
C GLY A 496 38.37 -2.61 26.02
N GLY A 497 37.50 -3.24 25.22
CA GLY A 497 37.07 -4.62 25.38
C GLY A 497 35.79 -4.94 24.62
N GLY A 498 35.21 -6.11 24.93
CA GLY A 498 33.96 -6.58 24.36
C GLY A 498 34.01 -6.88 22.86
N TRP A 499 32.85 -7.09 22.25
CA TRP A 499 32.73 -7.39 20.83
C TRP A 499 33.17 -6.23 19.93
N PHE A 500 33.16 -4.99 20.42
CA PHE A 500 33.67 -3.83 19.69
C PHE A 500 35.20 -3.79 19.60
N ALA A 501 35.91 -4.43 20.53
CA ALA A 501 37.36 -4.63 20.45
C ALA A 501 37.70 -5.85 19.57
N ALA A 502 37.42 -5.73 18.27
CA ALA A 502 37.64 -6.77 17.26
C ALA A 502 39.11 -6.79 16.76
N ASP A 503 39.34 -6.96 15.46
CA ASP A 503 40.69 -7.07 14.90
C ASP A 503 41.50 -5.79 15.12
N ALA A 504 42.61 -5.91 15.86
CA ALA A 504 43.42 -4.78 16.35
C ALA A 504 42.64 -3.80 17.27
N SER A 505 41.67 -4.31 18.04
CA SER A 505 40.90 -3.56 19.05
C SER A 505 39.88 -2.56 18.51
N GLY A 506 39.65 -2.49 17.20
CA GLY A 506 38.61 -1.64 16.58
C GLY A 506 37.58 -2.47 15.79
N MET A 507 36.43 -1.86 15.51
CA MET A 507 35.34 -2.39 14.68
C MET A 507 35.59 -2.03 13.20
N LEU A 508 36.65 -2.62 12.64
CA LEU A 508 37.18 -2.32 11.30
C LEU A 508 36.85 -3.41 10.30
N LYS A 509 36.42 -3.02 9.09
CA LYS A 509 35.86 -3.97 8.10
C LYS A 509 36.71 -4.24 6.86
N ASN A 510 37.88 -3.61 6.74
CA ASN A 510 38.67 -3.59 5.50
C ASN A 510 37.81 -3.02 4.33
N PRO A 511 38.14 -3.18 3.03
CA PRO A 511 37.39 -2.52 1.96
C PRO A 511 36.05 -3.23 1.64
N LYS A 512 35.41 -3.88 2.61
CA LYS A 512 34.10 -4.54 2.43
C LYS A 512 32.98 -3.53 2.56
N ASN A 513 32.00 -3.54 1.66
CA ASN A 513 30.84 -2.65 1.76
C ASN A 513 29.81 -3.20 2.76
N THR A 514 29.06 -2.32 3.40
CA THR A 514 27.91 -2.74 4.23
C THR A 514 26.84 -3.45 3.37
N ASN A 515 26.58 -4.71 3.68
CA ASN A 515 25.59 -5.58 3.03
C ASN A 515 25.29 -6.80 3.93
N TRP A 516 24.61 -7.83 3.42
CA TRP A 516 24.27 -9.05 4.16
C TRP A 516 25.47 -9.76 4.85
N ALA A 517 26.69 -9.54 4.36
CA ALA A 517 27.90 -10.13 4.89
C ALA A 517 28.64 -9.24 5.90
N ASN A 518 28.24 -7.97 6.04
CA ASN A 518 28.97 -6.99 6.84
C ASN A 518 28.03 -5.94 7.47
N ALA A 519 27.88 -6.00 8.78
CA ALA A 519 27.01 -5.14 9.61
C ALA A 519 27.78 -4.14 10.48
N HIS A 520 29.11 -4.01 10.34
CA HIS A 520 29.98 -3.13 11.16
C HIS A 520 29.42 -1.71 11.31
N SER A 521 28.98 -1.11 10.20
CA SER A 521 28.43 0.25 10.21
C SER A 521 27.08 0.35 10.91
N PHE A 522 26.25 -0.70 10.88
CA PHE A 522 25.02 -0.78 11.68
C PHE A 522 25.35 -0.92 13.17
N ALA A 523 26.35 -1.74 13.53
CA ALA A 523 26.80 -1.90 14.91
C ALA A 523 27.30 -0.58 15.53
N LEU A 524 28.19 0.13 14.82
CA LEU A 524 28.70 1.44 15.23
C LEU A 524 27.57 2.48 15.35
N TYR A 525 26.71 2.56 14.34
CA TYR A 525 25.59 3.50 14.35
C TYR A 525 24.61 3.22 15.50
N ALA A 526 24.24 1.95 15.72
CA ALA A 526 23.35 1.55 16.80
C ALA A 526 23.96 1.81 18.18
N LEU A 527 25.26 1.52 18.37
CA LEU A 527 25.98 1.81 19.60
C LEU A 527 25.85 3.30 19.94
N TYR A 528 26.18 4.18 19.00
CA TYR A 528 26.08 5.61 19.23
C TYR A 528 24.63 6.03 19.54
N LYS A 529 23.68 5.71 18.66
CA LYS A 529 22.31 6.25 18.76
C LYS A 529 21.51 5.68 19.92
N LEU A 530 21.63 4.38 20.21
CA LEU A 530 20.79 3.73 21.22
C LEU A 530 21.38 3.85 22.63
N ILE A 531 22.72 3.89 22.75
CA ILE A 531 23.42 3.79 24.03
C ILE A 531 24.15 5.09 24.39
N LEU A 532 24.94 5.67 23.48
CA LEU A 532 25.92 6.72 23.84
C LEU A 532 25.38 8.16 23.69
N ALA A 533 24.48 8.40 22.74
CA ALA A 533 24.02 9.74 22.37
C ALA A 533 23.37 10.49 23.54
N ASP A 534 22.60 9.78 24.38
CA ASP A 534 21.99 10.34 25.59
C ASP A 534 22.84 10.03 26.82
N LYS A 535 23.48 11.06 27.37
CA LYS A 535 24.31 10.98 28.59
C LYS A 535 23.57 10.36 29.77
N THR A 536 22.33 10.78 29.98
CA THR A 536 21.55 10.36 31.13
C THR A 536 21.21 8.89 31.02
N LYS A 537 20.77 8.42 29.85
CA LYS A 537 20.50 6.99 29.63
C LYS A 537 21.75 6.13 29.73
N ALA A 538 22.86 6.55 29.09
CA ALA A 538 24.13 5.85 29.16
C ALA A 538 24.56 5.58 30.61
N THR A 539 24.48 6.61 31.46
CA THR A 539 24.99 6.54 32.83
C THR A 539 24.02 5.92 33.84
N SER A 540 22.72 6.04 33.62
CA SER A 540 21.71 5.58 34.58
C SER A 540 21.00 4.28 34.18
N GLU A 541 20.74 4.05 32.90
CA GLU A 541 20.00 2.89 32.41
C GLU A 541 20.94 1.79 31.89
N TYR A 542 22.05 2.16 31.26
CA TYR A 542 22.98 1.21 30.65
C TYR A 542 24.25 0.98 31.46
N GLY A 543 24.42 1.74 32.55
CA GLY A 543 25.47 1.51 33.54
C GLY A 543 26.90 1.81 33.04
N LEU A 544 27.05 2.71 32.07
CA LEU A 544 28.35 3.26 31.67
C LEU A 544 28.76 4.40 32.60
N THR A 545 30.05 4.58 32.84
CA THR A 545 30.57 5.84 33.37
C THR A 545 30.60 6.91 32.27
N GLU A 546 30.68 8.19 32.63
CA GLU A 546 30.83 9.23 31.60
C GLU A 546 32.14 9.08 30.83
N ASP A 547 33.22 8.64 31.49
CA ASP A 547 34.51 8.43 30.83
C ASP A 547 34.43 7.27 29.81
N GLU A 548 33.79 6.15 30.19
CA GLU A 548 33.51 5.04 29.27
C GLU A 548 32.64 5.51 28.08
N ARG A 549 31.62 6.34 28.34
CA ARG A 549 30.75 6.87 27.28
C ARG A 549 31.54 7.74 26.31
N LEU A 550 32.35 8.66 26.80
CA LEU A 550 33.12 9.59 25.96
C LEU A 550 34.20 8.85 25.16
N ALA A 551 34.89 7.87 25.75
CA ALA A 551 35.83 7.00 25.05
C ALA A 551 35.12 6.21 23.94
N ALA A 552 33.98 5.58 24.23
CA ALA A 552 33.24 4.82 23.23
C ALA A 552 32.67 5.69 22.08
N ILE A 553 32.32 6.96 22.34
CA ILE A 553 31.92 7.91 21.27
C ILE A 553 33.12 8.19 20.35
N GLU A 554 34.30 8.40 20.93
CA GLU A 554 35.52 8.65 20.19
C GLU A 554 35.95 7.45 19.35
N ASP A 555 35.95 6.25 19.93
CA ASP A 555 36.29 5.01 19.22
C ASP A 555 35.30 4.74 18.09
N CYS A 556 34.00 4.89 18.37
CA CYS A 556 32.97 4.73 17.36
C CYS A 556 33.18 5.68 16.18
N LEU A 557 33.52 6.94 16.45
CA LEU A 557 33.74 7.94 15.41
C LEU A 557 35.01 7.64 14.60
N ALA A 558 36.11 7.27 15.26
CA ALA A 558 37.36 6.91 14.61
C ALA A 558 37.19 5.71 13.68
N ASP A 559 36.47 4.68 14.13
CA ASP A 559 36.19 3.47 13.34
C ASP A 559 35.28 3.76 12.15
N MET A 560 34.25 4.60 12.30
CA MET A 560 33.43 5.04 11.17
C MET A 560 34.26 5.77 10.12
N ILE A 561 35.20 6.63 10.54
CA ILE A 561 36.11 7.35 9.62
C ILE A 561 37.05 6.38 8.90
N ALA A 562 37.65 5.44 9.64
CA ALA A 562 38.55 4.43 9.06
C ALA A 562 37.81 3.55 8.04
N ASN A 563 36.62 3.08 8.39
CA ASN A 563 35.79 2.25 7.53
C ASN A 563 35.36 2.98 6.24
N LEU A 564 34.96 4.26 6.33
CA LEU A 564 34.70 5.10 5.15
C LEU A 564 35.95 5.28 4.28
N GLY A 565 37.12 5.39 4.93
CA GLY A 565 38.41 5.39 4.26
C GLY A 565 38.68 4.10 3.49
N ASP A 566 38.29 2.94 4.00
CA ASP A 566 38.53 1.66 3.33
C ASP A 566 37.66 1.46 2.08
N VAL A 567 36.43 1.97 2.08
CA VAL A 567 35.54 1.96 0.90
C VAL A 567 35.69 3.21 0.02
N SER A 568 36.77 3.96 0.21
CA SER A 568 37.14 5.07 -0.66
C SER A 568 37.87 4.57 -1.91
N GLY A 569 37.44 5.00 -3.10
CA GLY A 569 38.20 4.69 -4.31
C GLY A 569 37.44 4.75 -5.64
N THR A 570 38.01 5.52 -6.56
CA THR A 570 38.03 5.45 -8.05
C THR A 570 38.08 6.85 -8.69
N GLY A 571 37.83 7.93 -7.93
CA GLY A 571 37.74 9.30 -8.45
C GLY A 571 38.61 10.33 -7.74
N THR A 572 38.59 11.55 -8.24
CA THR A 572 39.38 12.70 -7.75
C THR A 572 38.65 13.56 -6.73
N GLY A 573 37.34 13.33 -6.51
CA GLY A 573 36.57 13.98 -5.45
C GLY A 573 36.98 13.43 -4.09
N SER A 574 37.17 14.32 -3.10
CA SER A 574 37.57 13.89 -1.76
C SER A 574 37.06 14.79 -0.65
N ILE A 575 36.83 14.19 0.53
CA ILE A 575 36.54 14.85 1.79
C ILE A 575 37.51 14.30 2.84
N VAL A 576 38.31 15.18 3.45
CA VAL A 576 39.27 14.79 4.51
C VAL A 576 38.60 14.97 5.87
N LEU A 577 38.42 13.87 6.60
CA LEU A 577 37.85 13.84 7.95
C LEU A 577 38.98 13.90 9.00
N PRO A 578 38.70 14.15 10.29
CA PRO A 578 39.73 14.13 11.33
C PRO A 578 40.35 12.74 11.47
N LYS A 579 41.62 12.68 11.89
CA LYS A 579 42.33 11.41 12.05
C LYS A 579 42.33 10.99 13.52
N GLY A 580 41.98 9.74 13.80
CA GLY A 580 42.19 9.08 15.10
C GLY A 580 43.60 8.48 15.23
N ASP A 581 43.80 7.59 16.20
CA ASP A 581 45.10 6.94 16.46
C ASP A 581 45.36 5.70 15.59
N ILE A 582 44.36 5.28 14.80
CA ILE A 582 44.45 4.19 13.81
C ILE A 582 45.32 4.64 12.62
N SER A 583 46.64 4.72 12.84
CA SER A 583 47.55 5.41 11.93
C SER A 583 47.70 4.78 10.54
N TRP A 584 47.37 3.49 10.39
CA TRP A 584 47.49 2.72 9.15
C TRP A 584 46.28 2.81 8.22
N THR A 585 45.15 3.36 8.67
CA THR A 585 43.96 3.59 7.85
C THR A 585 43.95 5.02 7.30
N GLN A 586 43.21 5.23 6.21
CA GLN A 586 43.02 6.56 5.64
C GLN A 586 41.78 7.23 6.22
N ASN A 587 41.83 8.55 6.36
CA ASN A 587 40.72 9.41 6.83
C ASN A 587 40.14 10.26 5.68
N THR A 588 40.49 9.93 4.44
CA THR A 588 40.04 10.65 3.25
C THR A 588 38.98 9.83 2.55
N VAL A 589 37.76 10.36 2.49
CA VAL A 589 36.66 9.77 1.74
C VAL A 589 36.77 10.19 0.28
N SER A 590 37.12 9.26 -0.62
CA SER A 590 37.26 9.55 -2.07
C SER A 590 36.14 8.92 -2.91
N TYR A 591 35.67 9.68 -3.90
CA TYR A 591 34.52 9.33 -4.73
C TYR A 591 34.67 9.83 -6.17
N ASN A 592 33.91 9.23 -7.10
CA ASN A 592 33.79 9.73 -8.46
C ASN A 592 33.12 11.13 -8.45
N PRO A 593 33.76 12.22 -8.91
CA PRO A 593 33.19 13.56 -8.79
C PRO A 593 32.00 13.81 -9.74
N THR A 594 31.72 12.89 -10.66
CA THR A 594 30.60 12.97 -11.60
C THR A 594 29.40 12.17 -11.10
N TRP A 595 29.59 10.89 -10.77
CA TRP A 595 28.50 9.99 -10.40
C TRP A 595 28.41 9.74 -8.88
N TYR A 596 29.34 10.29 -8.10
CA TYR A 596 29.44 10.15 -6.63
C TYR A 596 29.59 8.72 -6.12
N THR A 597 29.81 7.76 -7.01
CA THR A 597 30.05 6.36 -6.67
C THR A 597 31.38 6.21 -5.93
N MET A 598 31.40 5.31 -4.95
CA MET A 598 32.58 4.94 -4.16
C MET A 598 33.05 3.52 -4.51
N PHE A 599 34.10 3.02 -3.88
CA PHE A 599 34.61 1.68 -4.13
C PHE A 599 33.54 0.63 -3.78
N THR A 600 33.49 -0.45 -4.57
CA THR A 600 32.70 -1.64 -4.23
C THR A 600 33.59 -2.88 -4.31
N ASP A 601 33.48 -3.75 -3.31
CA ASP A 601 34.20 -5.04 -3.24
C ASP A 601 33.67 -6.06 -4.26
N GLN A 602 32.47 -5.85 -4.80
CA GLN A 602 31.90 -6.61 -5.91
C GLN A 602 31.47 -5.70 -7.07
N LYS A 603 31.53 -6.28 -8.27
CA LYS A 603 31.04 -5.64 -9.51
C LYS A 603 29.64 -6.10 -9.91
N TRP A 604 29.25 -7.29 -9.46
CA TRP A 604 27.90 -7.81 -9.60
C TRP A 604 26.95 -7.05 -8.69
N ASN A 605 25.74 -6.79 -9.16
CA ASN A 605 24.71 -6.03 -8.46
C ASN A 605 25.27 -4.74 -7.86
N PHE A 606 26.07 -4.01 -8.65
CA PHE A 606 26.84 -2.84 -8.24
C PHE A 606 26.08 -1.86 -7.32
N ASN A 607 24.83 -1.56 -7.66
CA ASN A 607 24.00 -0.64 -6.90
C ASN A 607 23.64 -1.15 -5.49
N HIS A 608 23.60 -2.46 -5.26
CA HIS A 608 23.40 -3.03 -3.92
C HIS A 608 24.54 -2.61 -2.98
N TYR A 609 25.78 -2.64 -3.47
CA TYR A 609 26.97 -2.26 -2.69
C TYR A 609 27.09 -0.74 -2.55
N GLN A 610 26.71 0.02 -3.59
CA GLN A 610 26.60 1.47 -3.46
C GLN A 610 25.53 1.89 -2.43
N ALA A 611 24.41 1.17 -2.29
CA ALA A 611 23.45 1.44 -1.22
C ALA A 611 24.10 1.33 0.18
N GLY A 612 25.01 0.36 0.36
CA GLY A 612 25.87 0.25 1.54
C GLY A 612 26.73 1.50 1.75
N ASN A 613 27.45 1.95 0.72
CA ASN A 613 28.26 3.18 0.80
C ASN A 613 27.42 4.41 1.19
N ILE A 614 26.23 4.55 0.62
CA ILE A 614 25.32 5.67 0.94
C ILE A 614 24.89 5.61 2.40
N PHE A 615 24.52 4.42 2.89
CA PHE A 615 24.19 4.21 4.29
C PHE A 615 25.34 4.65 5.21
N GLU A 616 26.57 4.24 4.91
CA GLU A 616 27.75 4.57 5.73
C GLU A 616 28.06 6.07 5.78
N VAL A 617 28.02 6.72 4.61
CA VAL A 617 28.21 8.17 4.48
C VAL A 617 27.17 8.93 5.30
N LEU A 618 25.89 8.52 5.21
CA LEU A 618 24.79 9.18 5.91
C LEU A 618 24.76 8.86 7.40
N ALA A 619 25.13 7.64 7.81
CA ALA A 619 25.26 7.26 9.21
C ALA A 619 26.35 8.09 9.90
N TYR A 620 27.51 8.24 9.27
CA TYR A 620 28.57 9.11 9.77
C TYR A 620 28.09 10.56 9.87
N ALA A 621 27.44 11.08 8.82
CA ALA A 621 26.94 12.44 8.81
C ALA A 621 25.92 12.72 9.95
N ASP A 622 25.04 11.75 10.24
CA ASP A 622 24.06 11.85 11.34
C ASP A 622 24.75 11.87 12.72
N VAL A 623 25.70 10.96 12.96
CA VAL A 623 26.48 10.89 14.21
C VAL A 623 27.33 12.15 14.40
N ALA A 624 28.06 12.57 13.37
CA ALA A 624 28.87 13.77 13.39
C ALA A 624 28.02 15.03 13.67
N ALA A 625 26.85 15.15 13.05
CA ALA A 625 25.94 16.27 13.29
C ALA A 625 25.43 16.28 14.74
N ASP A 626 25.12 15.13 15.33
CA ASP A 626 24.70 15.04 16.73
C ASP A 626 25.83 15.44 17.69
N ILE A 627 27.07 15.02 17.44
CA ILE A 627 28.26 15.41 18.23
C ILE A 627 28.49 16.92 18.14
N GLU A 628 28.51 17.48 16.93
CA GLU A 628 28.69 18.92 16.68
C GLU A 628 27.59 19.74 17.37
N LYS A 629 26.33 19.31 17.26
CA LYS A 629 25.17 19.99 17.86
C LYS A 629 25.20 19.96 19.38
N GLN A 630 25.61 18.84 19.97
CA GLN A 630 25.70 18.67 21.42
C GLN A 630 26.94 19.34 22.02
N GLY A 631 27.94 19.69 21.20
CA GLY A 631 29.20 20.27 21.68
C GLY A 631 30.00 19.29 22.52
N VAL A 632 29.98 17.99 22.18
CA VAL A 632 30.73 16.96 22.91
C VAL A 632 32.23 17.16 22.68
N THR A 633 33.01 17.18 23.77
CA THR A 633 34.48 17.17 23.72
C THR A 633 34.95 15.73 23.81
N LEU A 634 35.67 15.28 22.79
CA LEU A 634 36.22 13.92 22.75
C LEU A 634 37.56 13.86 23.53
N PRO A 635 37.89 12.72 24.16
CA PRO A 635 39.08 12.59 25.02
C PRO A 635 40.43 12.88 24.35
N ALA A 636 40.66 12.38 23.12
CA ALA A 636 41.93 12.46 22.40
C ALA A 636 41.81 13.08 21.00
N MET A 637 40.68 12.89 20.31
CA MET A 637 40.40 13.44 18.99
C MET A 637 39.85 14.86 19.05
N ALA A 638 40.17 15.67 18.05
CA ALA A 638 39.52 16.97 17.90
C ALA A 638 38.05 16.78 17.49
N SER A 639 37.11 17.33 18.27
CA SER A 639 35.68 17.38 17.92
C SER A 639 35.33 18.44 16.86
N THR A 640 36.34 19.05 16.23
CA THR A 640 36.17 20.03 15.16
C THR A 640 36.53 19.42 13.81
N GLY A 641 35.87 19.89 12.74
CA GLY A 641 36.14 19.44 11.38
C GLY A 641 35.52 18.08 11.02
N LEU A 642 34.45 17.65 11.71
CA LEU A 642 33.73 16.42 11.40
C LEU A 642 32.93 16.48 10.09
N LYS A 643 32.72 17.68 9.54
CA LYS A 643 32.20 17.90 8.18
C LYS A 643 30.85 17.20 7.93
N ALA A 644 30.00 17.16 8.96
CA ALA A 644 28.71 16.47 8.90
C ALA A 644 27.85 16.94 7.71
N SER A 645 27.82 18.24 7.43
CA SER A 645 27.06 18.80 6.31
C SER A 645 27.62 18.42 4.94
N GLU A 646 28.94 18.38 4.77
CA GLU A 646 29.60 17.96 3.51
C GLU A 646 29.34 16.48 3.23
N MET A 647 29.46 15.63 4.26
CA MET A 647 29.18 14.19 4.15
C MET A 647 27.69 13.94 3.88
N ARG A 648 26.78 14.68 4.53
CA ARG A 648 25.36 14.60 4.23
C ARG A 648 25.05 14.97 2.78
N GLN A 649 25.71 16.00 2.25
CA GLN A 649 25.55 16.42 0.85
C GLN A 649 26.09 15.36 -0.12
N LEU A 650 27.22 14.71 0.20
CA LEU A 650 27.72 13.56 -0.56
C LEU A 650 26.68 12.44 -0.63
N GLY A 651 26.10 12.04 0.51
CA GLY A 651 25.06 11.01 0.54
C GLY A 651 23.81 11.38 -0.26
N ILE A 652 23.38 12.65 -0.24
CA ILE A 652 22.29 13.14 -1.10
C ILE A 652 22.66 13.03 -2.58
N ASN A 653 23.89 13.37 -2.96
CA ASN A 653 24.34 13.28 -4.33
C ASN A 653 24.44 11.83 -4.84
N GLN A 654 24.79 10.89 -3.95
CA GLN A 654 24.73 9.47 -4.27
C GLN A 654 23.28 8.96 -4.43
N LEU A 655 22.34 9.46 -3.63
CA LEU A 655 20.92 9.17 -3.83
C LEU A 655 20.39 9.79 -5.15
N ASN A 656 20.86 10.99 -5.52
CA ASN A 656 20.55 11.59 -6.82
C ASN A 656 20.98 10.67 -7.97
N TYR A 657 22.17 10.04 -7.87
CA TYR A 657 22.63 9.02 -8.82
C TYR A 657 21.68 7.83 -8.90
N MET A 658 21.27 7.28 -7.75
CA MET A 658 20.32 6.16 -7.69
C MET A 658 18.96 6.48 -8.33
N LEU A 659 18.55 7.74 -8.32
CA LEU A 659 17.20 8.17 -8.71
C LEU A 659 17.14 8.87 -10.07
N GLY A 660 18.23 8.85 -10.86
CA GLY A 660 18.20 9.28 -12.27
C GLY A 660 19.28 10.26 -12.70
N VAL A 661 20.09 10.80 -11.77
CA VAL A 661 21.32 11.57 -12.13
C VAL A 661 22.46 10.60 -12.43
N ASN A 662 22.26 9.77 -13.45
CA ASN A 662 23.19 8.73 -13.88
C ASN A 662 23.30 8.72 -15.42
N PRO A 663 24.23 7.95 -16.00
CA PRO A 663 24.44 7.93 -17.45
C PRO A 663 23.19 7.58 -18.27
N TRP A 664 22.25 6.81 -17.69
CA TRP A 664 21.12 6.24 -18.41
C TRP A 664 19.80 7.00 -18.24
N ASP A 665 19.74 8.05 -17.40
CA ASP A 665 18.49 8.79 -17.07
C ASP A 665 17.37 7.85 -16.64
N VAL A 666 17.69 6.96 -15.71
CA VAL A 666 16.75 5.97 -15.18
C VAL A 666 16.84 5.94 -13.67
N SER A 667 15.71 5.88 -12.98
CA SER A 667 15.72 5.56 -11.56
C SER A 667 16.01 4.07 -11.39
N PHE A 668 17.02 3.76 -10.59
CA PHE A 668 17.37 2.38 -10.19
C PHE A 668 16.47 1.85 -9.08
N VAL A 669 15.52 2.64 -8.58
CA VAL A 669 14.49 2.17 -7.66
C VAL A 669 13.18 2.03 -8.43
N TYR A 670 12.74 0.79 -8.60
CA TYR A 670 11.57 0.45 -9.41
C TYR A 670 10.31 1.16 -8.89
N GLY A 671 9.51 1.72 -9.81
CA GLY A 671 8.25 2.41 -9.47
C GLY A 671 8.43 3.82 -8.89
N ILE A 672 9.66 4.31 -8.83
CA ILE A 672 10.01 5.70 -8.53
C ILE A 672 10.62 6.34 -9.77
N GLY A 673 10.21 7.57 -10.10
CA GLY A 673 10.66 8.30 -11.28
C GLY A 673 9.86 7.97 -12.54
N ASP A 674 10.03 8.77 -13.60
CA ASP A 674 9.34 8.56 -14.88
C ASP A 674 9.88 7.34 -15.66
N LYS A 675 11.11 6.91 -15.37
CA LYS A 675 11.81 5.85 -16.11
C LYS A 675 12.44 4.83 -15.16
N ASN A 676 12.16 3.55 -15.40
CA ASN A 676 12.76 2.40 -14.73
C ASN A 676 13.11 1.32 -15.76
N ASP A 677 14.00 0.40 -15.40
CA ASP A 677 14.07 -0.88 -16.10
C ASP A 677 12.72 -1.63 -15.99
N ALA A 678 12.47 -2.54 -16.93
CA ALA A 678 11.24 -3.34 -16.96
C ALA A 678 11.51 -4.84 -16.96
N HIS A 679 12.76 -5.29 -16.86
CA HIS A 679 13.18 -6.68 -16.96
C HIS A 679 13.93 -7.16 -15.71
N PRO A 680 13.36 -7.01 -14.49
CA PRO A 680 14.01 -7.52 -13.30
C PRO A 680 14.14 -9.05 -13.36
N HIS A 681 15.24 -9.58 -12.84
CA HIS A 681 15.34 -11.01 -12.48
C HIS A 681 14.47 -11.25 -11.25
N HIS A 682 13.15 -11.30 -11.42
CA HIS A 682 12.19 -11.43 -10.33
C HIS A 682 10.93 -12.19 -10.77
N ARG A 683 10.73 -13.40 -10.25
CA ARG A 683 9.75 -14.35 -10.79
C ARG A 683 8.30 -13.89 -10.65
N ALA A 684 7.94 -13.16 -9.59
CA ALA A 684 6.58 -12.64 -9.44
C ALA A 684 6.28 -11.46 -10.40
N SER A 685 7.31 -10.65 -10.69
CA SER A 685 7.22 -9.46 -11.56
C SER A 685 7.46 -9.77 -13.02
N ASN A 686 8.16 -10.88 -13.31
CA ASN A 686 8.49 -11.33 -14.64
C ASN A 686 8.33 -12.86 -14.78
N PRO A 687 7.13 -13.45 -14.57
CA PRO A 687 6.84 -14.88 -14.64
C PRO A 687 6.72 -15.41 -16.07
N GLU A 688 7.13 -14.66 -17.10
CA GLU A 688 7.16 -15.16 -18.47
C GLU A 688 8.27 -16.21 -18.62
N GLY A 689 8.04 -17.43 -18.14
CA GLY A 689 9.03 -18.50 -18.16
C GLY A 689 8.50 -19.92 -18.25
N LYS A 690 9.40 -20.87 -18.04
CA LYS A 690 9.25 -22.29 -18.43
C LYS A 690 8.04 -22.97 -17.83
N ASN A 691 7.65 -22.54 -16.62
CA ASN A 691 6.62 -23.21 -15.85
C ASN A 691 5.22 -22.63 -16.03
N THR A 692 5.10 -21.44 -16.62
CA THR A 692 3.83 -20.78 -16.92
C THR A 692 3.71 -20.37 -18.41
N PRO A 693 4.08 -21.22 -19.39
CA PRO A 693 4.02 -20.87 -20.80
C PRO A 693 2.57 -20.67 -21.25
N GLY A 694 2.27 -19.51 -21.84
CA GLY A 694 0.94 -19.20 -22.36
C GLY A 694 -0.07 -18.70 -21.32
N PHE A 695 0.34 -18.50 -20.06
CA PHE A 695 -0.46 -17.72 -19.12
C PHE A 695 -0.40 -16.25 -19.55
N ASN A 696 -1.54 -15.62 -19.83
CA ASN A 696 -1.60 -14.18 -20.14
C ASN A 696 -1.19 -13.40 -18.89
N TYR A 697 0.10 -13.09 -18.79
CA TYR A 697 0.65 -12.28 -17.72
C TYR A 697 0.85 -10.84 -18.21
N LYS A 698 0.65 -9.87 -17.32
CA LYS A 698 1.04 -8.48 -17.52
C LYS A 698 2.11 -8.16 -16.51
N TYR A 699 3.22 -7.59 -16.98
CA TYR A 699 4.28 -7.09 -16.12
C TYR A 699 3.72 -6.17 -15.04
N ASN A 700 4.17 -6.45 -13.83
CA ASN A 700 3.87 -5.65 -12.65
C ASN A 700 5.19 -5.20 -12.05
N CYS A 701 5.37 -3.89 -11.94
CA CYS A 701 6.62 -3.31 -11.48
C CYS A 701 6.86 -3.70 -10.01
N PRO A 702 8.03 -4.25 -9.63
CA PRO A 702 8.36 -4.52 -8.25
C PRO A 702 8.67 -3.21 -7.50
N VAL A 703 7.64 -2.42 -7.19
CA VAL A 703 7.80 -1.09 -6.60
C VAL A 703 8.68 -1.17 -5.35
N GLY A 704 9.72 -0.33 -5.32
CA GLY A 704 10.66 -0.24 -4.21
C GLY A 704 11.87 -1.17 -4.28
N ALA A 705 11.90 -2.09 -5.24
CA ALA A 705 13.06 -2.92 -5.49
C ALA A 705 14.25 -2.06 -5.97
N LEU A 706 15.46 -2.43 -5.55
CA LEU A 706 16.70 -1.83 -6.05
C LEU A 706 17.23 -2.65 -7.24
N PHE A 707 17.42 -2.00 -8.39
CA PHE A 707 18.04 -2.58 -9.57
C PHE A 707 19.55 -2.78 -9.39
N GLY A 708 20.05 -3.99 -9.63
CA GLY A 708 21.47 -4.35 -9.47
C GLY A 708 22.45 -3.44 -10.24
N GLY A 709 22.18 -3.13 -11.50
CA GLY A 709 22.96 -2.20 -12.32
C GLY A 709 24.39 -2.63 -12.62
N THR A 710 25.19 -1.69 -13.13
CA THR A 710 26.61 -1.91 -13.46
C THR A 710 27.44 -0.67 -13.12
N VAL A 711 28.75 -0.81 -13.07
CA VAL A 711 29.70 0.28 -12.79
C VAL A 711 29.63 1.32 -13.93
N PRO A 712 29.41 2.62 -13.63
CA PRO A 712 29.46 3.67 -14.63
C PRO A 712 30.92 4.00 -15.01
N GLY A 713 31.14 4.40 -16.26
CA GLY A 713 32.43 4.89 -16.76
C GLY A 713 32.27 6.10 -17.67
N ASP A 714 33.39 6.63 -18.19
CA ASP A 714 33.38 7.75 -19.16
C ASP A 714 32.54 7.38 -20.41
N SER A 715 32.66 6.12 -20.82
CA SER A 715 31.72 5.44 -21.72
C SER A 715 30.93 4.42 -20.92
N SER A 716 29.68 4.71 -20.61
CA SER A 716 28.82 3.82 -19.82
C SER A 716 27.94 2.98 -20.73
N SER A 717 27.99 1.66 -20.57
CA SER A 717 27.22 0.71 -21.37
C SER A 717 26.45 -0.23 -20.46
N LEU A 718 25.12 -0.28 -20.60
CA LEU A 718 24.27 -1.22 -19.90
C LEU A 718 23.84 -2.30 -20.89
N VAL A 719 24.59 -3.40 -20.94
CA VAL A 719 24.37 -4.48 -21.90
C VAL A 719 24.33 -5.81 -21.13
N PRO A 720 23.33 -6.66 -21.37
CA PRO A 720 23.29 -7.99 -20.77
C PRO A 720 24.40 -8.88 -21.34
N GLU A 721 25.13 -9.58 -20.48
CA GLU A 721 26.28 -10.43 -20.83
C GLU A 721 25.87 -11.84 -21.26
N ASN A 722 24.85 -12.41 -20.61
CA ASN A 722 24.59 -13.85 -20.67
C ASN A 722 23.48 -14.25 -21.65
N GLU A 723 22.31 -13.59 -21.69
CA GLU A 723 21.24 -13.84 -22.69
C GLU A 723 20.24 -12.66 -22.84
N THR A 724 19.10 -12.74 -22.15
CA THR A 724 18.05 -11.73 -22.05
C THR A 724 18.34 -10.81 -20.87
N SER A 725 17.82 -9.59 -20.87
CA SER A 725 18.10 -8.60 -19.82
C SER A 725 17.81 -9.15 -18.42
N TRP A 726 16.67 -9.82 -18.23
CA TRP A 726 16.32 -10.41 -16.93
C TRP A 726 17.14 -11.66 -16.57
N LYS A 727 17.77 -12.36 -17.53
CA LYS A 727 18.62 -13.53 -17.23
C LYS A 727 20.02 -13.14 -16.78
N ASP A 728 20.41 -11.89 -16.98
CA ASP A 728 21.63 -11.36 -16.41
C ASP A 728 21.37 -10.93 -14.96
N TRP A 729 21.22 -11.91 -14.07
CA TRP A 729 20.92 -11.68 -12.65
C TRP A 729 22.02 -10.86 -11.96
N GLU A 730 23.26 -10.88 -12.47
CA GLU A 730 24.36 -10.05 -11.97
C GLU A 730 24.12 -8.54 -12.17
N LYS A 731 23.15 -8.15 -13.00
CA LYS A 731 22.76 -6.74 -13.24
C LYS A 731 21.30 -6.46 -12.93
N SER A 732 20.42 -7.45 -13.07
CA SER A 732 18.96 -7.25 -13.06
C SER A 732 18.27 -7.81 -11.82
N GLU A 733 18.97 -8.54 -10.96
CA GLU A 733 18.39 -9.10 -9.75
C GLU A 733 18.08 -8.04 -8.71
N THR A 734 17.01 -8.29 -7.98
CA THR A 734 16.50 -7.44 -6.91
C THR A 734 16.37 -8.30 -5.66
N CYS A 735 16.93 -7.84 -4.55
CA CYS A 735 17.06 -8.64 -3.34
C CYS A 735 16.53 -7.94 -2.10
N LEU A 736 16.04 -8.73 -1.14
CA LEU A 736 15.53 -8.26 0.15
C LEU A 736 16.57 -7.43 0.90
N TYR A 737 17.80 -7.94 1.03
CA TYR A 737 18.86 -7.28 1.77
C TYR A 737 19.24 -5.92 1.17
N SER A 738 19.23 -5.79 -0.17
CA SER A 738 19.66 -4.56 -0.84
C SER A 738 18.61 -3.46 -0.73
N SER A 739 17.32 -3.80 -0.84
CA SER A 739 16.22 -2.89 -0.53
C SER A 739 16.18 -2.49 0.95
N ALA A 740 16.57 -3.39 1.87
CA ALA A 740 16.69 -3.05 3.30
C ALA A 740 17.82 -2.04 3.58
N THR A 741 18.99 -2.22 2.95
CA THR A 741 20.09 -1.24 3.02
C THR A 741 19.71 0.10 2.41
N LEU A 742 19.04 0.11 1.24
CA LEU A 742 18.54 1.33 0.63
C LEU A 742 17.51 2.05 1.51
N LEU A 743 16.57 1.31 2.11
CA LEU A 743 15.58 1.88 3.04
C LEU A 743 16.28 2.54 4.24
N SER A 744 17.34 1.92 4.75
CA SER A 744 18.18 2.47 5.81
C SER A 744 18.82 3.80 5.40
N ALA A 745 19.42 3.86 4.20
CA ALA A 745 19.98 5.09 3.66
C ALA A 745 18.93 6.20 3.49
N LEU A 746 17.77 5.89 2.91
CA LEU A 746 16.66 6.83 2.71
C LEU A 746 16.11 7.37 4.04
N THR A 747 16.13 6.54 5.09
CA THR A 747 15.66 6.94 6.42
C THR A 747 16.46 8.12 6.96
N PHE A 748 17.77 8.23 6.71
CA PHE A 748 18.56 9.37 7.21
C PHE A 748 18.09 10.73 6.67
N VAL A 749 17.66 10.76 5.41
CA VAL A 749 17.26 11.98 4.70
C VAL A 749 15.75 12.18 4.61
N SER A 750 14.97 11.23 5.14
CA SER A 750 13.52 11.34 5.33
C SER A 750 13.17 12.30 6.48
N ASN A 751 12.02 12.95 6.38
CA ASN A 751 11.47 13.82 7.43
C ASN A 751 10.34 13.17 8.25
N GLY A 752 9.99 11.90 7.98
CA GLY A 752 8.89 11.17 8.63
C GLY A 752 7.49 11.40 8.05
N GLY A 753 7.23 12.40 7.19
CA GLY A 753 6.01 12.43 6.37
C GLY A 753 4.72 13.00 6.99
N ASN A 754 4.69 13.34 8.28
CA ASN A 754 3.45 13.71 9.00
C ASN A 754 2.61 14.81 8.32
N ASP A 755 3.24 15.74 7.59
CA ASP A 755 2.60 16.94 7.06
C ASP A 755 1.98 16.78 5.66
N TYR A 756 2.48 15.83 4.85
CA TYR A 756 2.04 15.61 3.47
C TYR A 756 0.78 14.74 3.40
N TYR A 757 0.75 13.68 4.22
CA TYR A 757 -0.31 12.67 4.20
C TYR A 757 -1.62 13.16 4.83
N GLU A 758 -1.54 13.88 5.96
CA GLU A 758 -2.72 14.42 6.63
C GLU A 758 -3.48 15.45 5.78
N LYS A 759 -2.81 16.16 4.87
CA LYS A 759 -3.41 17.22 4.02
C LYS A 759 -4.16 16.69 2.80
N LYS A 760 -3.95 15.44 2.37
CA LYS A 760 -4.58 14.90 1.15
C LYS A 760 -5.75 13.96 1.40
N CYS A 761 -5.98 13.55 2.64
CA CYS A 761 -7.19 12.82 2.97
C CYS A 761 -8.18 13.65 3.77
N ASP A 762 -8.75 14.66 3.10
CA ASP A 762 -9.85 15.52 3.60
C ASP A 762 -11.02 14.74 4.23
N ASN A 763 -11.15 13.43 3.96
CA ASN A 763 -12.22 12.57 4.44
C ASN A 763 -11.74 11.31 5.21
N CYS A 764 -10.45 11.14 5.52
CA CYS A 764 -9.97 9.95 6.28
C CYS A 764 -10.26 10.09 7.78
N LYS A 765 -10.25 11.33 8.29
CA LYS A 765 -10.48 11.62 9.71
C LYS A 765 -11.95 11.85 10.06
N THR A 766 -12.90 11.64 9.13
CA THR A 766 -14.32 11.79 9.46
C THR A 766 -14.89 10.49 10.00
N THR A 767 -15.26 10.51 11.28
CA THR A 767 -16.21 9.59 11.91
C THR A 767 -17.64 9.76 11.34
N GLU A 768 -17.77 10.19 10.08
CA GLU A 768 -19.02 10.73 9.55
C GLU A 768 -20.10 9.66 9.37
N THR A 769 -21.30 10.05 9.80
CA THR A 769 -22.52 9.27 9.91
C THR A 769 -22.98 8.63 8.60
N SER A 770 -23.63 7.47 8.74
CA SER A 770 -24.21 6.65 7.68
C SER A 770 -24.97 7.48 6.61
N PRO A 771 -24.95 7.08 5.31
CA PRO A 771 -25.83 7.64 4.29
C PRO A 771 -27.33 7.34 4.52
N PHE A 772 -27.67 6.64 5.60
CA PHE A 772 -29.02 6.25 5.96
C PHE A 772 -29.49 7.05 7.17
N SER A 773 -30.76 7.51 7.16
CA SER A 773 -31.40 8.17 8.31
C SER A 773 -31.56 7.23 9.53
N ASN A 774 -31.42 5.92 9.31
CA ASN A 774 -31.65 4.87 10.29
C ASN A 774 -33.11 4.77 10.76
N GLU A 775 -34.05 5.11 9.87
CA GLU A 775 -35.48 5.18 10.16
C GLU A 775 -36.31 4.42 9.11
N VAL A 776 -37.51 3.98 9.49
CA VAL A 776 -38.52 3.44 8.57
C VAL A 776 -39.69 4.41 8.54
N TYR A 777 -40.01 5.02 7.41
CA TYR A 777 -41.03 6.08 7.34
C TYR A 777 -42.03 5.89 6.20
N ALA A 778 -43.12 6.66 6.24
CA ALA A 778 -44.11 6.74 5.15
C ALA A 778 -44.23 8.16 4.59
N THR A 779 -44.51 8.24 3.30
CA THR A 779 -45.03 9.45 2.63
C THR A 779 -46.37 9.13 1.99
N ALA A 780 -47.27 10.11 1.89
CA ALA A 780 -48.57 9.88 1.27
C ALA A 780 -49.08 11.11 0.49
N TYR A 781 -49.84 10.84 -0.57
CA TYR A 781 -50.63 11.81 -1.33
C TYR A 781 -51.97 11.18 -1.69
N HIS A 782 -52.98 12.00 -1.98
CA HIS A 782 -54.30 11.53 -2.41
C HIS A 782 -54.62 11.98 -3.84
N TYR A 783 -55.48 11.22 -4.51
CA TYR A 783 -55.91 11.48 -5.88
C TYR A 783 -57.30 10.89 -6.13
N PHE A 784 -58.00 11.35 -7.16
CA PHE A 784 -59.29 10.81 -7.57
C PHE A 784 -59.14 9.90 -8.79
N TRP A 785 -59.83 8.75 -8.80
CA TRP A 785 -59.89 7.88 -9.96
C TRP A 785 -61.33 7.79 -10.46
N THR A 786 -61.58 8.31 -11.67
CA THR A 786 -62.90 8.73 -12.15
C THR A 786 -63.53 9.81 -11.25
N ASP A 787 -64.48 10.62 -11.73
CA ASP A 787 -65.00 11.82 -11.04
C ASP A 787 -65.73 11.55 -9.69
N SER A 788 -65.52 10.40 -9.04
CA SER A 788 -66.28 10.01 -7.86
C SER A 788 -65.61 9.08 -6.83
N THR A 789 -64.44 8.47 -7.08
CA THR A 789 -63.82 7.54 -6.10
C THR A 789 -62.49 8.06 -5.55
N ASP A 790 -62.38 8.12 -4.22
CA ASP A 790 -61.19 8.55 -3.48
C ASP A 790 -60.10 7.46 -3.45
N TYR A 791 -58.88 7.86 -3.77
CA TYR A 791 -57.67 7.05 -3.65
C TYR A 791 -56.60 7.78 -2.86
N PHE A 792 -55.76 7.01 -2.17
CA PHE A 792 -54.52 7.53 -1.61
C PHE A 792 -53.37 6.57 -1.87
N SER A 793 -52.19 7.14 -2.15
CA SER A 793 -50.95 6.41 -2.37
C SER A 793 -50.04 6.60 -1.17
N ILE A 794 -49.62 5.50 -0.53
CA ILE A 794 -48.66 5.50 0.57
C ILE A 794 -47.37 4.83 0.11
N ASN A 795 -46.24 5.49 0.38
CA ASN A 795 -44.90 4.99 0.09
C ASN A 795 -44.15 4.77 1.40
N PHE A 796 -43.79 3.52 1.69
CA PHE A 796 -42.98 3.13 2.83
C PHE A 796 -41.51 3.04 2.42
N TYR A 797 -40.62 3.55 3.25
CA TYR A 797 -39.17 3.54 3.07
C TYR A 797 -38.51 2.87 4.27
N ASN A 798 -37.60 1.93 4.04
CA ASN A 798 -36.71 1.40 5.08
C ASN A 798 -35.29 1.95 4.86
N GLU A 799 -34.93 3.00 5.60
CA GLU A 799 -33.58 3.55 5.62
C GLU A 799 -32.79 3.10 6.86
N THR A 800 -33.08 1.92 7.41
CA THR A 800 -32.22 1.30 8.42
C THR A 800 -31.17 0.42 7.76
N LEU A 801 -30.19 -0.09 8.52
CA LEU A 801 -29.21 -1.08 8.02
C LEU A 801 -29.69 -2.54 8.20
N GLU A 802 -30.97 -2.74 8.52
CA GLU A 802 -31.60 -4.02 8.81
C GLU A 802 -32.95 -4.18 8.09
N ASP A 803 -33.50 -5.39 8.03
CA ASP A 803 -34.83 -5.63 7.47
C ASP A 803 -35.91 -5.27 8.50
N ALA A 804 -36.96 -4.59 8.05
CA ALA A 804 -38.14 -4.32 8.87
C ALA A 804 -39.18 -5.43 8.64
N ASP A 805 -39.27 -6.39 9.56
CA ASP A 805 -40.16 -7.55 9.46
C ASP A 805 -41.55 -7.30 10.06
N SER A 806 -42.58 -7.99 9.55
CA SER A 806 -43.94 -7.98 10.12
C SER A 806 -44.47 -6.55 10.33
N VAL A 807 -44.23 -5.70 9.33
CA VAL A 807 -44.61 -4.30 9.30
C VAL A 807 -46.12 -4.19 9.10
N VAL A 808 -46.75 -3.34 9.92
CA VAL A 808 -48.16 -2.98 9.85
C VAL A 808 -48.27 -1.46 9.89
N ALA A 809 -48.98 -0.89 8.92
CA ALA A 809 -49.31 0.52 8.87
C ALA A 809 -50.75 0.73 9.37
N TYR A 810 -50.98 1.76 10.18
CA TYR A 810 -52.29 2.11 10.72
C TYR A 810 -52.70 3.47 10.18
N ILE A 811 -53.84 3.51 9.51
CA ILE A 811 -54.49 4.72 9.00
C ILE A 811 -55.69 5.02 9.90
N TYR A 812 -55.91 6.29 10.17
CA TYR A 812 -56.98 6.77 11.04
C TYR A 812 -57.93 7.68 10.27
N PHE A 813 -59.23 7.48 10.45
CA PHE A 813 -60.27 8.28 9.82
C PHE A 813 -61.48 8.44 10.73
N ASP A 814 -62.29 9.47 10.51
CA ASP A 814 -63.45 9.76 11.36
C ASP A 814 -64.74 9.26 10.69
N ALA A 815 -65.57 8.52 11.42
CA ALA A 815 -66.85 8.01 10.93
C ALA A 815 -67.85 7.79 12.07
N THR A 816 -69.15 7.78 11.77
CA THR A 816 -70.17 7.37 12.74
C THR A 816 -70.16 5.85 12.91
N GLU A 817 -70.62 5.33 14.05
CA GLU A 817 -70.77 3.87 14.25
C GLU A 817 -71.74 3.28 13.22
N GLU A 818 -72.81 4.01 12.86
CA GLU A 818 -73.77 3.59 11.84
C GLU A 818 -73.11 3.47 10.46
N ASP A 819 -72.25 4.42 10.07
CA ASP A 819 -71.56 4.37 8.78
C ASP A 819 -70.62 3.16 8.71
N VAL A 820 -69.88 2.86 9.78
CA VAL A 820 -68.98 1.69 9.81
C VAL A 820 -69.77 0.39 9.84
N ASP A 821 -70.82 0.31 10.65
CA ASP A 821 -71.73 -0.84 10.69
C ASP A 821 -72.45 -1.07 9.36
N ALA A 822 -72.71 -0.01 8.59
CA ALA A 822 -73.31 -0.09 7.26
C ALA A 822 -72.28 -0.36 6.15
N CYS A 823 -71.03 -0.72 6.48
CA CYS A 823 -69.94 -0.94 5.54
C CYS A 823 -69.62 0.30 4.69
N GLY A 824 -69.75 1.49 5.26
CA GLY A 824 -69.62 2.78 4.58
C GLY A 824 -68.20 3.17 4.19
N ALA A 825 -67.18 2.46 4.68
CA ALA A 825 -65.76 2.65 4.37
C ALA A 825 -65.07 1.28 4.18
N MET A 826 -64.90 0.87 2.92
CA MET A 826 -64.19 -0.34 2.52
C MET A 826 -62.89 0.04 1.82
N PHE A 827 -61.76 -0.40 2.36
CA PHE A 827 -60.45 -0.16 1.75
C PHE A 827 -60.14 -1.27 0.75
N LEU A 828 -59.55 -0.93 -0.39
CA LEU A 828 -59.05 -1.89 -1.38
C LEU A 828 -57.68 -1.47 -1.91
N VAL A 829 -56.72 -2.38 -1.91
CA VAL A 829 -55.44 -2.15 -2.57
C VAL A 829 -55.59 -2.39 -4.07
N ASP A 830 -55.44 -1.32 -4.85
CA ASP A 830 -55.46 -1.35 -6.31
C ASP A 830 -54.08 -1.68 -6.86
N ILE A 831 -53.04 -1.02 -6.36
CA ILE A 831 -51.66 -1.20 -6.79
C ILE A 831 -50.77 -1.48 -5.58
N CYS A 832 -49.92 -2.49 -5.69
CA CYS A 832 -48.81 -2.72 -4.78
C CYS A 832 -47.53 -2.88 -5.59
N ARG A 833 -46.58 -1.95 -5.41
CA ARG A 833 -45.26 -1.99 -6.04
C ARG A 833 -44.17 -2.04 -4.99
N ALA A 834 -43.25 -3.00 -5.14
CA ALA A 834 -42.01 -3.03 -4.40
C ALA A 834 -40.89 -2.48 -5.29
N TYR A 835 -40.11 -1.55 -4.75
CA TYR A 835 -38.92 -1.00 -5.34
C TYR A 835 -37.74 -1.55 -4.54
N ASP A 836 -37.12 -2.56 -5.11
CA ASP A 836 -35.98 -3.25 -4.53
C ASP A 836 -34.70 -2.55 -4.98
N MET A 837 -33.82 -2.18 -4.05
CA MET A 837 -32.52 -1.56 -4.43
C MET A 837 -31.66 -2.54 -5.25
N ASP A 838 -31.88 -3.85 -5.07
CA ASP A 838 -31.12 -4.95 -5.69
C ASP A 838 -31.23 -4.99 -7.22
N MET A 839 -32.26 -4.35 -7.79
CA MET A 839 -32.49 -4.30 -9.24
C MET A 839 -32.42 -2.88 -9.79
N GLY A 840 -31.72 -1.95 -9.13
CA GLY A 840 -31.53 -0.60 -9.67
C GLY A 840 -32.79 0.26 -9.66
N GLY A 841 -33.73 -0.01 -8.76
CA GLY A 841 -34.94 0.80 -8.59
C GLY A 841 -36.08 0.51 -9.59
N PHE A 842 -36.01 -0.57 -10.36
CA PHE A 842 -37.15 -1.02 -11.18
C PHE A 842 -38.33 -1.47 -10.30
N ASP A 843 -39.54 -1.07 -10.68
CA ASP A 843 -40.77 -1.41 -9.97
C ASP A 843 -41.19 -2.85 -10.28
N LYS A 844 -41.47 -3.66 -9.25
CA LYS A 844 -42.09 -4.97 -9.41
C LYS A 844 -43.41 -5.02 -8.64
N PRO A 845 -44.40 -5.81 -9.10
CA PRO A 845 -45.54 -6.14 -8.27
C PRO A 845 -45.09 -6.73 -6.92
N CYS A 846 -45.79 -6.40 -5.84
CA CYS A 846 -45.57 -7.03 -4.55
C CYS A 846 -45.79 -8.55 -4.61
N SER A 847 -45.26 -9.28 -3.62
CA SER A 847 -45.50 -10.72 -3.51
C SER A 847 -46.98 -11.03 -3.32
N ASP A 848 -47.42 -12.19 -3.83
CA ASP A 848 -48.80 -12.66 -3.68
C ASP A 848 -49.26 -12.72 -2.22
N ALA A 849 -48.32 -12.93 -1.28
CA ALA A 849 -48.59 -12.89 0.15
C ALA A 849 -49.03 -11.50 0.62
N ILE A 850 -48.33 -10.44 0.22
CA ILE A 850 -48.71 -9.04 0.53
C ILE A 850 -50.04 -8.74 -0.14
N THR A 851 -50.21 -9.10 -1.41
CA THR A 851 -51.44 -8.88 -2.17
C THR A 851 -52.65 -9.64 -1.58
N THR A 852 -52.44 -10.82 -1.00
CA THR A 852 -53.50 -11.60 -0.35
C THR A 852 -53.84 -11.05 1.04
N MET A 853 -52.83 -10.65 1.81
CA MET A 853 -53.01 -10.03 3.13
C MET A 853 -53.73 -8.68 3.05
N THR A 854 -53.47 -7.90 2.00
CA THR A 854 -54.13 -6.60 1.78
C THR A 854 -55.52 -6.71 1.14
N LYS A 855 -55.86 -7.83 0.49
CA LYS A 855 -57.23 -8.10 0.03
C LYS A 855 -58.19 -8.47 1.17
N ASN A 856 -57.67 -9.04 2.26
CA ASN A 856 -58.43 -9.38 3.46
C ASN A 856 -58.16 -8.38 4.59
N MET A 857 -58.29 -7.08 4.30
CA MET A 857 -58.09 -6.04 5.31
C MET A 857 -58.98 -6.26 6.53
N SER A 858 -58.41 -6.08 7.73
CA SER A 858 -59.16 -6.20 8.97
C SER A 858 -60.28 -5.16 9.01
N THR A 859 -61.41 -5.50 9.62
CA THR A 859 -62.47 -4.52 9.88
C THR A 859 -61.89 -3.33 10.67
N PRO A 860 -62.23 -2.08 10.30
CA PRO A 860 -61.82 -0.91 11.07
C PRO A 860 -62.18 -1.09 12.55
N LYS A 861 -61.26 -0.76 13.45
CA LYS A 861 -61.51 -0.82 14.89
C LYS A 861 -61.74 0.59 15.43
N LYS A 862 -62.69 0.71 16.34
CA LYS A 862 -62.96 1.98 17.01
C LYS A 862 -61.78 2.32 17.93
N VAL A 863 -61.27 3.54 17.84
CA VAL A 863 -60.27 4.04 18.79
C VAL A 863 -61.01 4.60 20.00
N ASP A 864 -60.78 4.03 21.18
CA ASP A 864 -61.43 4.46 22.41
C ASP A 864 -61.14 5.94 22.73
N ASP A 865 -62.07 6.61 23.40
CA ASP A 865 -61.98 8.02 23.83
C ASP A 865 -61.82 9.09 22.72
N THR A 866 -62.16 8.77 21.47
CA THR A 866 -62.06 9.69 20.31
C THR A 866 -63.38 10.34 19.87
N TYR A 867 -64.44 10.24 20.66
CA TYR A 867 -65.76 10.73 20.25
C TYR A 867 -65.81 12.25 20.04
N ASN A 868 -66.09 12.68 18.82
CA ASN A 868 -66.36 14.07 18.48
C ASN A 868 -67.85 14.38 18.65
N LYS A 869 -68.21 15.16 19.67
CA LYS A 869 -69.62 15.50 19.98
C LYS A 869 -70.32 16.30 18.88
N ASP A 870 -69.59 17.14 18.15
CA ASP A 870 -70.17 18.04 17.15
C ASP A 870 -70.46 17.31 15.85
N LYS A 871 -69.54 16.43 15.42
CA LYS A 871 -69.69 15.61 14.22
C LYS A 871 -70.41 14.28 14.46
N LYS A 872 -70.59 13.89 15.72
CA LYS A 872 -71.10 12.57 16.16
C LYS A 872 -70.29 11.39 15.61
N THR A 873 -69.00 11.59 15.39
CA THR A 873 -68.08 10.60 14.84
C THR A 873 -67.14 10.07 15.92
N TYR A 874 -66.63 8.86 15.71
CA TYR A 874 -65.43 8.33 16.38
C TYR A 874 -64.29 8.28 15.38
N THR A 875 -63.05 8.28 15.87
CA THR A 875 -61.90 7.93 15.04
C THR A 875 -61.76 6.40 15.00
N TRP A 876 -61.53 5.88 13.80
CA TRP A 876 -61.38 4.46 13.51
C TRP A 876 -59.98 4.19 12.98
N GLU A 877 -59.39 3.07 13.40
CA GLU A 877 -58.11 2.58 12.88
C GLU A 877 -58.32 1.49 11.82
N GLN A 878 -57.69 1.66 10.67
CA GLN A 878 -57.55 0.64 9.63
C GLN A 878 -56.10 0.14 9.63
N ALA A 879 -55.89 -1.11 10.02
CA ALA A 879 -54.59 -1.77 9.91
C ALA A 879 -54.37 -2.32 8.49
N ILE A 880 -53.18 -2.07 7.95
CA ILE A 880 -52.72 -2.56 6.65
C ILE A 880 -51.44 -3.35 6.90
N SER A 881 -51.51 -4.66 6.66
CA SER A 881 -50.36 -5.54 6.86
C SER A 881 -49.43 -5.48 5.64
N ILE A 882 -48.18 -5.09 5.86
CA ILE A 882 -47.18 -4.84 4.83
C ILE A 882 -46.20 -6.02 4.68
N GLY A 883 -45.96 -6.80 5.73
CA GLY A 883 -45.01 -7.91 5.70
C GLY A 883 -43.58 -7.44 5.97
N THR A 884 -42.60 -7.80 5.14
CA THR A 884 -41.21 -7.37 5.33
C THR A 884 -40.83 -6.30 4.32
N ILE A 885 -40.25 -5.20 4.80
CA ILE A 885 -39.61 -4.18 3.96
C ILE A 885 -38.10 -4.37 4.09
N GLY A 886 -37.47 -4.84 3.01
CA GLY A 886 -36.03 -5.11 3.01
C GLY A 886 -35.17 -3.87 3.20
N LEU A 887 -33.91 -4.06 3.59
CA LEU A 887 -32.86 -3.03 3.70
C LEU A 887 -32.87 -2.07 2.49
N GLY A 888 -33.04 -0.77 2.75
CA GLY A 888 -33.06 0.25 1.69
C GLY A 888 -34.30 0.23 0.79
N GLY A 889 -35.24 -0.70 1.00
CA GLY A 889 -36.40 -0.89 0.14
C GLY A 889 -37.41 0.25 0.23
N ARG A 890 -38.13 0.46 -0.88
CA ARG A 890 -39.35 1.28 -0.93
C ARG A 890 -40.53 0.40 -1.34
N LEU A 891 -41.68 0.58 -0.71
CA LEU A 891 -42.94 -0.07 -1.07
C LEU A 891 -44.02 0.97 -1.30
N ARG A 892 -44.72 0.94 -2.44
CA ARG A 892 -45.86 1.80 -2.75
C ARG A 892 -47.15 1.00 -2.72
N LEU A 893 -48.16 1.53 -2.02
CA LEU A 893 -49.54 1.05 -2.04
C LEU A 893 -50.47 2.15 -2.54
N ASP A 894 -51.28 1.86 -3.55
CA ASP A 894 -52.42 2.70 -3.91
C ASP A 894 -53.69 2.03 -3.40
N ILE A 895 -54.44 2.76 -2.58
CA ILE A 895 -55.61 2.24 -1.87
C ILE A 895 -56.84 3.06 -2.27
N GLY A 896 -57.83 2.39 -2.84
CA GLY A 896 -59.14 2.95 -3.13
C GLY A 896 -60.09 2.76 -1.96
N ILE A 897 -60.97 3.73 -1.74
CA ILE A 897 -61.99 3.69 -0.69
C ILE A 897 -63.37 3.57 -1.35
N SER A 898 -64.12 2.55 -0.96
CA SER A 898 -65.42 2.22 -1.54
C SER A 898 -66.50 2.01 -0.49
N SER A 899 -67.77 2.10 -0.88
CA SER A 899 -68.88 1.61 -0.06
C SER A 899 -69.03 0.10 -0.18
N GLY A 900 -69.59 -0.52 0.86
CA GLY A 900 -69.94 -1.93 0.89
C GLY A 900 -71.41 -2.20 1.24
N THR A 901 -71.76 -3.48 1.29
CA THR A 901 -73.05 -4.00 1.75
C THR A 901 -72.85 -5.21 2.64
N LYS A 902 -73.80 -5.51 3.52
CA LYS A 902 -73.75 -6.72 4.37
C LYS A 902 -74.29 -7.93 3.62
N VAL A 903 -73.46 -8.97 3.48
CA VAL A 903 -73.85 -10.31 3.04
C VAL A 903 -73.49 -11.29 4.17
N ASP A 904 -74.48 -12.02 4.69
CA ASP A 904 -74.30 -12.96 5.82
C ASP A 904 -73.59 -12.35 7.05
N GLY A 905 -73.87 -11.07 7.34
CA GLY A 905 -73.28 -10.34 8.46
C GLY A 905 -71.85 -9.84 8.23
N LYS A 906 -71.26 -10.07 7.05
CA LYS A 906 -69.95 -9.56 6.64
C LYS A 906 -70.07 -8.46 5.58
N CYS A 907 -69.16 -7.50 5.61
CA CYS A 907 -69.12 -6.43 4.61
C CYS A 907 -68.48 -6.91 3.30
N GLU A 908 -69.20 -6.75 2.20
CA GLU A 908 -68.75 -6.99 0.83
C GLU A 908 -68.65 -5.66 0.06
N VAL A 909 -67.62 -5.50 -0.76
CA VAL A 909 -67.36 -4.25 -1.52
C VAL A 909 -68.33 -4.05 -2.68
N LEU A 910 -68.79 -2.81 -2.90
CA LEU A 910 -69.66 -2.44 -4.03
C LEU A 910 -68.94 -1.73 -5.18
N LEU A 911 -67.67 -1.33 -5.01
CA LEU A 911 -66.89 -0.55 -5.99
C LEU A 911 -67.57 0.77 -6.39
N THR A 912 -68.32 1.36 -5.47
CA THR A 912 -68.92 2.70 -5.59
C THR A 912 -68.24 3.67 -4.63
N PRO A 913 -68.40 5.00 -4.83
CA PRO A 913 -67.88 6.01 -3.91
C PRO A 913 -68.21 5.68 -2.44
N SER A 914 -67.23 5.88 -1.57
CA SER A 914 -67.37 5.65 -0.13
C SER A 914 -68.42 6.60 0.47
N LYS A 915 -69.21 6.10 1.42
CA LYS A 915 -70.10 6.97 2.22
C LYS A 915 -69.30 7.79 3.23
N VAL A 916 -68.11 7.30 3.61
CA VAL A 916 -67.16 7.98 4.49
C VAL A 916 -66.02 8.57 3.66
N LYS A 917 -65.80 9.88 3.76
CA LYS A 917 -64.67 10.56 3.11
C LYS A 917 -63.40 10.42 3.94
N VAL A 918 -62.69 9.31 3.74
CA VAL A 918 -61.47 8.96 4.49
C VAL A 918 -60.32 9.94 4.21
N THR A 919 -60.21 10.45 2.99
CA THR A 919 -59.20 11.45 2.56
C THR A 919 -59.39 12.81 3.24
N ASP A 920 -60.62 13.16 3.61
CA ASP A 920 -60.96 14.36 4.39
C ASP A 920 -60.86 14.14 5.92
N SER A 921 -60.20 13.07 6.36
CA SER A 921 -60.11 12.67 7.77
C SER A 921 -58.68 12.60 8.32
N TRP A 922 -58.57 12.27 9.62
CA TRP A 922 -57.37 12.37 10.45
C TRP A 922 -56.01 12.12 9.76
N SER A 923 -55.79 10.97 9.12
CA SER A 923 -54.46 10.64 8.55
C SER A 923 -53.98 11.54 7.41
N PHE A 924 -54.89 12.25 6.74
CA PHE A 924 -54.63 12.93 5.47
C PHE A 924 -54.97 14.41 5.48
N THR A 925 -55.68 14.92 6.49
CA THR A 925 -55.95 16.36 6.64
C THR A 925 -54.84 17.10 7.35
N ALA A 926 -54.79 18.41 7.19
CA ALA A 926 -53.89 19.27 7.94
C ALA A 926 -54.16 19.24 9.45
N HIS A 927 -53.10 19.23 10.26
CA HIS A 927 -53.16 19.43 11.71
C HIS A 927 -52.12 20.44 12.15
N SER A 928 -52.50 21.30 13.09
CA SER A 928 -51.58 22.26 13.69
C SER A 928 -50.56 21.57 14.60
N GLU A 929 -49.39 22.20 14.78
CA GLU A 929 -48.40 21.78 15.77
C GLU A 929 -49.06 21.58 17.14
N THR A 930 -48.89 20.40 17.72
CA THR A 930 -49.31 20.10 19.09
C THR A 930 -48.07 19.90 19.94
N LYS A 931 -48.22 19.94 21.26
CA LYS A 931 -47.12 19.73 22.21
C LYS A 931 -46.28 18.46 21.92
N ASP A 932 -46.90 17.44 21.32
CA ASP A 932 -46.35 16.10 21.15
C ASP A 932 -46.36 15.61 19.68
N ALA A 933 -46.54 16.49 18.68
CA ALA A 933 -46.47 16.16 17.23
C ALA A 933 -46.20 17.41 16.35
N PRO A 934 -45.39 17.32 15.28
CA PRO A 934 -45.12 18.43 14.36
C PRO A 934 -46.37 18.84 13.56
N ALA A 935 -46.35 20.06 13.00
CA ALA A 935 -47.37 20.51 12.07
C ALA A 935 -47.34 19.66 10.78
N TYR A 936 -48.51 19.26 10.31
CA TYR A 936 -48.68 18.54 9.06
C TYR A 936 -49.65 19.31 8.18
N ASP A 937 -49.24 19.64 6.97
CA ASP A 937 -50.03 20.44 6.04
C ASP A 937 -51.13 19.63 5.31
N GLY A 938 -51.24 18.32 5.60
CA GLY A 938 -52.14 17.40 4.92
C GLY A 938 -51.47 16.67 3.76
N ALA A 939 -52.06 15.56 3.34
CA ALA A 939 -51.64 14.87 2.13
C ALA A 939 -52.04 15.75 0.94
N PRO A 940 -51.13 16.04 0.00
CA PRO A 940 -51.48 16.86 -1.13
C PRO A 940 -52.38 16.09 -2.10
N GLU A 941 -53.31 16.80 -2.74
CA GLU A 941 -54.05 16.30 -3.90
C GLU A 941 -53.17 16.41 -5.14
N TRP A 942 -52.79 15.27 -5.69
CA TRP A 942 -51.93 15.18 -6.86
C TRP A 942 -52.61 14.37 -7.97
N ASP A 943 -52.21 14.61 -9.22
CA ASP A 943 -52.56 13.68 -10.30
C ASP A 943 -51.86 12.33 -10.05
N LYS A 944 -52.50 11.22 -10.44
CA LYS A 944 -52.01 9.85 -10.21
C LYS A 944 -50.54 9.65 -10.58
N ASP A 945 -50.08 10.29 -11.66
CA ASP A 945 -48.73 10.11 -12.20
C ASP A 945 -47.68 11.03 -11.54
N GLN A 946 -48.09 12.05 -10.77
CA GLN A 946 -47.16 12.96 -10.11
C GLN A 946 -46.35 12.28 -9.00
N GLY A 947 -46.92 11.30 -8.31
CA GLY A 947 -46.22 10.52 -7.28
C GLY A 947 -45.11 9.60 -7.81
N ASP A 948 -45.02 9.41 -9.13
CA ASP A 948 -43.94 8.67 -9.78
C ASP A 948 -42.73 9.56 -10.11
N ILE A 949 -42.92 10.87 -10.19
CA ILE A 949 -41.87 11.85 -10.52
C ILE A 949 -41.47 12.75 -9.34
N GLN A 950 -42.34 12.90 -8.34
CA GLN A 950 -42.11 13.72 -7.15
C GLN A 950 -42.28 12.90 -5.87
N GLN A 951 -41.49 13.23 -4.84
CA GLN A 951 -41.62 12.59 -3.54
C GLN A 951 -42.67 13.33 -2.70
N ALA A 952 -43.72 12.63 -2.29
CA ALA A 952 -44.75 13.17 -1.40
C ALA A 952 -44.16 13.57 -0.03
N PRO A 953 -44.79 14.52 0.69
CA PRO A 953 -44.34 14.90 2.03
C PRO A 953 -44.18 13.69 2.95
N GLN A 954 -43.08 13.69 3.70
CA GLN A 954 -42.95 12.85 4.89
C GLN A 954 -43.96 13.37 5.92
N ASP A 955 -44.54 12.46 6.70
CA ASP A 955 -45.43 12.75 7.84
C ASP A 955 -46.95 12.81 7.64
N PRO A 956 -47.60 11.92 6.85
CA PRO A 956 -49.00 11.66 7.13
C PRO A 956 -49.15 11.08 8.55
N TYR A 957 -50.25 11.38 9.25
CA TYR A 957 -50.59 10.78 10.56
C TYR A 957 -50.93 9.28 10.41
N ILE A 958 -49.94 8.51 9.95
CA ILE A 958 -49.95 7.07 9.69
C ILE A 958 -48.90 6.47 10.61
N VAL A 959 -49.30 5.45 11.37
CA VAL A 959 -48.42 4.79 12.35
C VAL A 959 -47.87 3.49 11.77
N ILE A 960 -46.55 3.32 11.78
CA ILE A 960 -45.86 2.12 11.31
C ILE A 960 -45.32 1.34 12.52
N ARG A 961 -45.65 0.05 12.58
CA ARG A 961 -45.13 -0.86 13.61
C ARG A 961 -44.49 -2.10 12.98
N SER A 962 -43.43 -2.61 13.58
CA SER A 962 -42.83 -3.91 13.26
C SER A 962 -42.86 -4.80 14.51
N LYS A 963 -43.42 -6.02 14.38
CA LYS A 963 -43.58 -6.97 15.49
C LYS A 963 -44.24 -6.32 16.73
N GLY A 964 -45.16 -5.38 16.51
CA GLY A 964 -45.86 -4.60 17.55
C GLY A 964 -45.13 -3.36 18.07
N LYS A 965 -43.81 -3.22 17.81
CA LYS A 965 -43.02 -2.05 18.22
C LYS A 965 -43.22 -0.89 17.25
N LEU A 966 -43.36 0.33 17.77
CA LEU A 966 -43.47 1.56 16.98
C LEU A 966 -42.15 1.88 16.27
N LEU A 967 -42.21 2.02 14.95
CA LEU A 967 -41.10 2.44 14.10
C LEU A 967 -41.21 3.92 13.71
N TRP A 968 -42.42 4.40 13.40
CA TRP A 968 -42.67 5.77 12.93
C TRP A 968 -44.14 6.16 13.03
N GLY A 969 -44.42 7.45 13.18
CA GLY A 969 -45.72 8.05 12.93
C GLY A 969 -46.47 8.54 14.17
N TYR A 970 -47.51 9.33 13.92
CA TYR A 970 -48.35 9.97 14.93
C TYR A 970 -49.81 9.53 14.76
N GLY A 971 -50.43 8.97 15.80
CA GLY A 971 -51.84 8.57 15.81
C GLY A 971 -52.74 9.50 16.65
N PRO A 972 -54.07 9.34 16.59
CA PRO A 972 -55.03 10.11 17.39
C PRO A 972 -54.95 9.76 18.89
N GLY A 973 -55.02 10.79 19.76
CA GLY A 973 -55.09 10.65 21.23
C GLY A 973 -53.75 10.43 21.97
N ASN A 974 -53.72 10.70 23.29
CA ASN A 974 -52.50 10.62 24.14
C ASN A 974 -52.06 9.18 24.49
N THR A 975 -52.72 8.16 23.97
CA THR A 975 -52.55 6.74 24.36
C THR A 975 -51.53 5.99 23.51
N THR A 976 -51.02 6.57 22.42
CA THR A 976 -49.99 5.95 21.59
C THR A 976 -48.63 6.04 22.29
N SER A 977 -48.33 5.05 23.13
CA SER A 977 -47.24 5.06 24.12
C SER A 977 -45.80 5.07 23.58
N ASP A 978 -45.52 5.54 22.35
CA ASP A 978 -44.16 5.77 21.81
C ASP A 978 -44.19 6.64 20.53
N ARG A 979 -44.80 7.84 20.52
CA ARG A 979 -44.83 8.71 19.32
C ARG A 979 -43.41 9.05 18.82
N VAL A 980 -43.03 8.57 17.63
CA VAL A 980 -41.72 8.82 16.99
C VAL A 980 -41.93 9.46 15.63
N GLY A 981 -41.25 10.57 15.35
CA GLY A 981 -41.22 11.21 14.05
C GLY A 981 -40.08 12.22 13.95
N PHE A 982 -39.76 12.59 12.71
CA PHE A 982 -38.54 13.32 12.38
C PHE A 982 -38.82 14.82 12.21
N VAL A 983 -38.17 15.66 13.01
CA VAL A 983 -37.95 17.06 12.62
C VAL A 983 -36.74 17.03 11.70
N ALA A 984 -36.93 17.36 10.42
CA ALA A 984 -35.84 17.42 9.45
C ALA A 984 -34.63 18.22 9.99
N PRO A 985 -33.44 17.60 10.18
CA PRO A 985 -32.24 18.37 9.99
C PRO A 985 -32.18 18.66 8.49
N LYS A 986 -32.23 19.96 8.17
CA LYS A 986 -31.70 20.50 6.91
C LYS A 986 -30.20 20.16 6.84
N THR A 987 -29.87 18.90 6.58
CA THR A 987 -28.50 18.48 6.38
C THR A 987 -28.23 18.62 4.90
N THR A 988 -27.73 19.79 4.52
CA THR A 988 -27.10 19.99 3.21
C THR A 988 -25.86 19.10 3.20
N ILE A 989 -25.94 17.93 2.58
CA ILE A 989 -24.78 17.07 2.38
C ILE A 989 -23.83 17.84 1.45
N ALA A 990 -22.61 18.16 1.89
CA ALA A 990 -21.67 18.94 1.08
C ALA A 990 -20.94 18.11 0.00
N LYS A 991 -20.80 16.78 0.19
CA LYS A 991 -20.07 15.83 -0.67
C LYS A 991 -20.74 14.44 -0.71
N ALA A 992 -20.46 13.61 -1.72
CA ALA A 992 -21.01 12.25 -1.77
C ALA A 992 -20.49 11.36 -0.61
N ARG A 993 -21.26 10.35 -0.22
CA ARG A 993 -21.03 9.42 0.89
C ARG A 993 -21.21 7.99 0.43
N MET A 994 -20.48 7.07 1.05
CA MET A 994 -20.50 5.65 0.69
C MET A 994 -20.41 4.76 1.95
N GLN A 995 -21.12 3.63 1.97
CA GLN A 995 -21.05 2.64 3.05
C GLN A 995 -21.16 1.22 2.51
N VAL A 996 -20.33 0.33 3.03
CA VAL A 996 -20.36 -1.11 2.70
C VAL A 996 -21.15 -1.86 3.76
N ASN A 997 -22.06 -2.73 3.33
CA ASN A 997 -22.70 -3.72 4.20
C ASN A 997 -22.82 -5.04 3.44
N LYS A 998 -22.36 -6.14 4.05
CA LYS A 998 -22.19 -7.46 3.40
C LYS A 998 -21.39 -7.29 2.09
N SER A 999 -21.97 -7.66 0.95
CA SER A 999 -21.32 -7.59 -0.36
C SER A 999 -21.85 -6.44 -1.23
N LYS A 1000 -22.32 -5.35 -0.61
CA LYS A 1000 -22.91 -4.21 -1.30
C LYS A 1000 -22.32 -2.89 -0.80
N LEU A 1001 -22.09 -1.98 -1.74
CA LEU A 1001 -21.70 -0.60 -1.50
C LEU A 1001 -22.90 0.31 -1.78
N TYR A 1002 -23.35 1.04 -0.78
CA TYR A 1002 -24.42 2.04 -0.89
C TYR A 1002 -23.81 3.42 -1.03
N VAL A 1003 -24.38 4.25 -1.90
CA VAL A 1003 -23.92 5.60 -2.22
C VAL A 1003 -25.05 6.60 -2.00
N LEU A 1004 -24.74 7.73 -1.35
CA LEU A 1004 -25.61 8.90 -1.24
C LEU A 1004 -24.86 10.15 -1.71
N ALA A 1005 -25.40 10.88 -2.67
CA ALA A 1005 -24.83 12.10 -3.22
C ALA A 1005 -25.65 13.33 -2.83
N SER A 1006 -24.98 14.49 -2.81
CA SER A 1006 -25.52 15.76 -2.32
C SER A 1006 -26.57 16.43 -3.21
N ALA A 1007 -26.67 16.04 -4.49
CA ALA A 1007 -27.55 16.68 -5.46
C ALA A 1007 -28.04 15.69 -6.52
N GLN A 1008 -29.15 16.02 -7.19
CA GLN A 1008 -29.68 15.27 -8.33
C GLN A 1008 -28.71 15.29 -9.54
N GLY A 1009 -28.96 14.43 -10.53
CA GLY A 1009 -28.20 14.38 -11.79
C GLY A 1009 -27.27 13.16 -11.94
N SER A 1010 -26.72 12.99 -13.15
CA SER A 1010 -25.91 11.83 -13.54
C SER A 1010 -24.55 11.77 -12.83
N LYS A 1011 -24.19 10.60 -12.34
CA LYS A 1011 -22.94 10.28 -11.65
C LYS A 1011 -22.49 8.87 -12.01
N THR A 1012 -21.23 8.56 -11.72
CA THR A 1012 -20.66 7.22 -11.91
C THR A 1012 -19.99 6.76 -10.63
N VAL A 1013 -20.31 5.55 -10.16
CA VAL A 1013 -19.52 4.85 -9.13
C VAL A 1013 -18.48 3.99 -9.85
N LYS A 1014 -17.20 4.13 -9.50
CA LYS A 1014 -16.09 3.34 -10.05
C LYS A 1014 -15.41 2.56 -8.94
N ILE A 1015 -15.19 1.27 -9.14
CA ILE A 1015 -14.47 0.41 -8.19
C ILE A 1015 -13.13 0.01 -8.81
N PHE A 1016 -12.07 0.10 -8.03
CA PHE A 1016 -10.70 -0.25 -8.40
C PHE A 1016 -10.15 -1.30 -7.44
N ASP A 1017 -9.25 -2.17 -7.89
CA ASP A 1017 -8.38 -2.91 -6.98
C ASP A 1017 -7.28 -2.00 -6.40
N MET A 1018 -6.47 -2.53 -5.48
CA MET A 1018 -5.36 -1.80 -4.87
C MET A 1018 -4.22 -1.47 -5.84
N LEU A 1019 -4.23 -2.06 -7.04
CA LEU A 1019 -3.30 -1.81 -8.14
C LEU A 1019 -3.86 -0.74 -9.11
N GLY A 1020 -4.99 -0.11 -8.77
CA GLY A 1020 -5.65 0.90 -9.60
C GLY A 1020 -6.39 0.35 -10.81
N ASN A 1021 -6.49 -0.98 -10.98
CA ASN A 1021 -7.28 -1.56 -12.06
C ASN A 1021 -8.76 -1.30 -11.80
N GLN A 1022 -9.44 -0.61 -12.72
CA GLN A 1022 -10.87 -0.40 -12.61
C GLN A 1022 -11.58 -1.74 -12.81
N LEU A 1023 -12.13 -2.28 -11.74
CA LEU A 1023 -12.86 -3.55 -11.74
C LEU A 1023 -14.27 -3.37 -12.29
N MET A 1024 -14.88 -2.21 -12.02
CA MET A 1024 -16.19 -1.87 -12.56
C MET A 1024 -16.46 -0.36 -12.55
N ALA A 1025 -17.43 0.05 -13.36
CA ALA A 1025 -18.05 1.36 -13.31
C ALA A 1025 -19.57 1.20 -13.48
N GLN A 1026 -20.35 1.93 -12.69
CA GLN A 1026 -21.81 1.93 -12.73
C GLN A 1026 -22.33 3.36 -12.73
N ASP A 1027 -23.02 3.75 -13.80
CA ASP A 1027 -23.69 5.03 -13.88
C ASP A 1027 -25.01 5.00 -13.11
N PHE A 1028 -25.37 6.11 -12.48
CA PHE A 1028 -26.64 6.31 -11.82
C PHE A 1028 -27.14 7.75 -11.98
N TYR A 1029 -28.46 7.92 -12.02
CA TYR A 1029 -29.10 9.21 -12.02
C TYR A 1029 -29.78 9.46 -10.67
N GLY A 1030 -29.44 10.59 -10.04
CA GLY A 1030 -30.06 11.04 -8.82
C GLY A 1030 -29.10 11.05 -7.62
N THR A 1031 -29.65 10.92 -6.42
CA THR A 1031 -28.87 11.02 -5.18
C THR A 1031 -28.42 9.68 -4.63
N ARG A 1032 -28.91 8.53 -5.11
CA ARG A 1032 -28.60 7.22 -4.52
C ARG A 1032 -28.13 6.20 -5.55
N ALA A 1033 -27.21 5.32 -5.14
CA ALA A 1033 -26.80 4.15 -5.93
C ALA A 1033 -26.45 2.97 -5.02
N GLU A 1034 -26.55 1.76 -5.54
CA GLU A 1034 -26.03 0.55 -4.93
C GLU A 1034 -25.10 -0.16 -5.93
N VAL A 1035 -23.98 -0.67 -5.45
CA VAL A 1035 -23.02 -1.45 -6.23
C VAL A 1035 -22.81 -2.81 -5.58
N ASN A 1036 -23.05 -3.89 -6.33
CA ASN A 1036 -22.84 -5.26 -5.87
C ASN A 1036 -21.37 -5.65 -5.99
N LEU A 1037 -20.71 -5.84 -4.85
CA LEU A 1037 -19.30 -6.21 -4.74
C LEU A 1037 -19.07 -7.72 -4.83
N ALA A 1038 -20.10 -8.56 -4.65
CA ALA A 1038 -19.95 -10.03 -4.63
C ALA A 1038 -19.49 -10.61 -5.97
N LYS A 1039 -19.74 -9.89 -7.07
CA LYS A 1039 -19.38 -10.32 -8.43
C LYS A 1039 -17.97 -9.89 -8.83
N LEU A 1040 -17.25 -9.15 -7.98
CA LEU A 1040 -15.90 -8.70 -8.28
C LEU A 1040 -14.90 -9.84 -8.04
N PRO A 1041 -13.98 -10.12 -8.97
CA PRO A 1041 -13.08 -11.28 -8.91
C PRO A 1041 -11.98 -11.19 -7.83
N HIS A 1042 -12.05 -10.24 -6.91
CA HIS A 1042 -10.99 -9.93 -5.95
C HIS A 1042 -11.41 -10.21 -4.50
N ARG A 1043 -10.48 -10.79 -3.72
CA ARG A 1043 -10.55 -10.88 -2.25
C ARG A 1043 -9.49 -9.94 -1.69
N GLY A 1044 -9.88 -8.88 -0.99
CA GLY A 1044 -8.96 -7.83 -0.51
C GLY A 1044 -9.61 -6.44 -0.40
N ALA A 1045 -8.79 -5.42 -0.13
CA ALA A 1045 -9.22 -4.02 -0.18
C ALA A 1045 -9.49 -3.58 -1.63
N LEU A 1046 -10.50 -2.73 -1.82
CA LEU A 1046 -10.90 -2.11 -3.08
C LEU A 1046 -11.04 -0.61 -2.86
N ILE A 1047 -10.88 0.20 -3.90
CA ILE A 1047 -11.16 1.64 -3.83
C ILE A 1047 -12.44 1.94 -4.61
N ALA A 1048 -13.43 2.55 -3.97
CA ALA A 1048 -14.60 3.13 -4.64
C ALA A 1048 -14.46 4.63 -4.81
N ARG A 1049 -14.89 5.15 -5.97
CA ARG A 1049 -14.96 6.58 -6.27
C ARG A 1049 -16.33 6.94 -6.85
N VAL A 1050 -16.96 8.00 -6.33
CA VAL A 1050 -18.14 8.62 -6.96
C VAL A 1050 -17.66 9.80 -7.79
N VAL A 1051 -18.00 9.81 -9.08
CA VAL A 1051 -17.53 10.80 -10.05
C VAL A 1051 -18.72 11.52 -10.68
N GLN A 1052 -18.62 12.84 -10.82
CA GLN A 1052 -19.56 13.66 -11.57
C GLN A 1052 -18.78 14.67 -12.44
N ASN A 1053 -19.08 14.73 -13.73
CA ASN A 1053 -18.41 15.63 -14.68
C ASN A 1053 -16.87 15.57 -14.61
N GLY A 1054 -16.33 14.35 -14.45
CA GLY A 1054 -14.88 14.11 -14.34
C GLY A 1054 -14.24 14.49 -12.99
N LYS A 1055 -15.00 15.03 -12.04
CA LYS A 1055 -14.52 15.33 -10.68
C LYS A 1055 -14.94 14.23 -9.71
N THR A 1056 -13.99 13.77 -8.89
CA THR A 1056 -14.28 12.84 -7.79
C THR A 1056 -14.99 13.59 -6.67
N LEU A 1057 -16.22 13.17 -6.36
CA LEU A 1057 -17.02 13.70 -5.26
C LEU A 1057 -16.69 13.04 -3.93
N ALA A 1058 -16.30 11.77 -3.95
CA ALA A 1058 -15.92 10.98 -2.78
C ALA A 1058 -15.06 9.78 -3.18
N THR A 1059 -14.17 9.38 -2.27
CA THR A 1059 -13.34 8.16 -2.36
C THR A 1059 -13.50 7.38 -1.06
N GLN A 1060 -13.62 6.05 -1.14
CA GLN A 1060 -13.67 5.17 0.04
C GLN A 1060 -12.91 3.89 -0.25
N SER A 1061 -12.05 3.47 0.69
CA SER A 1061 -11.51 2.10 0.69
C SER A 1061 -12.53 1.12 1.28
N ILE A 1062 -12.64 -0.04 0.66
CA ILE A 1062 -13.63 -1.07 0.92
C ILE A 1062 -12.89 -2.39 1.15
N LYS A 1063 -12.93 -2.90 2.37
CA LYS A 1063 -12.46 -4.26 2.67
C LYS A 1063 -13.55 -5.25 2.27
N VAL A 1064 -13.34 -6.01 1.19
CA VAL A 1064 -14.22 -7.11 0.82
C VAL A 1064 -13.73 -8.37 1.50
N LYS A 1065 -14.56 -8.95 2.38
CA LYS A 1065 -14.27 -10.21 3.06
C LYS A 1065 -14.43 -11.42 2.14
#